data_AF-A0AAV1KG74-F1
#
_entry.id   AF-A0AAV1KG74-F1
#
_cell.length_a   1.000
_cell.length_b   1.000
_cell.length_c   1.000
_cell.angle_alpha   90.00
_cell.angle_beta   90.00
_cell.angle_gamma   90.00
#
_symmetry.space_group_name_H-M   'P 1'
#
loop_
_entity.id
_entity.type
_entity.pdbx_description
1 polymer ?
#
loop_
_entity_poly.entity_id
_entity_poly.type
_entity_poly.pdbx_seq_one_letter_code
_entity_poly.pdbx_strand_id
1 'polypeptide(L)'
;MIRNTFAEYKNFYHHNDIIKYEFVENLCQLQHDAGLHLANKVTKKHVNFVNHKMNVRLAAQLLSNSVATSLEFCKEVLKLPMFENCQATAGFIKQINSIFDIFNSRNLLSYGFKKALNANNVENVVAECDKVCEFIKNLKYNNQALIESRRKLGFIGFLANTIALKWLYVDFIESGKLKFLPTYKLSQDHIEFFFSAVRSRGGFNNNPTARQFTAAYKRLICHVEVQISDKANCLPLENISMLNIQKSCTIDIINTTTGLSAMTMPNDDAAIGPGQIDNEDSDFVSSMPWIPEGMESVVKSIVQYICGYVVKKIANKIKCESCVNVLYGEVKEGSLINMKDVGGLVYPSQDVYEIGVFSERVFRKHVSRRSVAAPACDAGGAPRRAPVPRVATMRGPRRATHAAPHAALHAASYAATATLLLLVVLANRAVHADNGLIKGQRAPCSNEGEAVRLQDSRLEHDWSSCFRCICKNGFVECRSGVEECGPMDDCAVVMPREGCCARCKGCWYNGTEHASHTEWGEDGRVLRCEAGVITISRPECYAPCERPRHQRHTHYNCPVCDECVINGQRVGEGRDVRVPEEPCLSCRCVRGTLSCAKRACAVLPCPRAHQHTPPGECCPRCSHPTADKILPISGGLIPKPCIIGKEYHAHFSRFQVDPCTDCTCMNGTTVCTRHTCPVLTCGARALPPPPGKCCPECPHVEEAKAACVIGGVTYQDGETWQLDACKSCECHGGEPRCAMERCPPLSCPSDQNLRQLPGQCCPKCVDIDGICTVFGDPHYKTFDGKFYSFQGSCKYQLVSDCVNHTFSIRISNDARNTTHSSWTRTATLRIGSTKINMGRKMRIKVNGQRVALPYKMNNVADIARSNGSVLLKSEIGVQLLWDGDGFLEVTVSSVYKGKLCGLCGNFNSVARDDMRTRDGRLSNDPWRFGSSWRVGGRRACSRPLERPSLSSRCQQSKLVKARRLCRGFDRYEAFADCRGKVNPHNYREACVLDACSCSGKRCHCAAYRAYARECTRLGAEAVGWARAAWCEGPPPPWLARARKAFPRASRPTKKTYLDPAVVPKPNNNRTRPPPPILH
;
A
#
# COMPACT_ATOMS: atom_id res chain seq x y z
N MET A 1 -36.91 -4.85 -20.15
CA MET A 1 -38.14 -4.15 -20.58
C MET A 1 -39.25 -5.13 -20.95
N ILE A 2 -38.99 -6.14 -21.79
CA ILE A 2 -40.00 -7.14 -22.22
C ILE A 2 -40.72 -7.83 -21.06
N ARG A 3 -40.01 -8.29 -20.02
CA ARG A 3 -40.65 -8.83 -18.80
C ARG A 3 -41.69 -7.87 -18.22
N ASN A 4 -41.37 -6.59 -18.11
CA ASN A 4 -42.27 -5.60 -17.51
C ASN A 4 -43.48 -5.40 -18.40
N THR A 5 -43.30 -5.33 -19.73
CA THR A 5 -44.43 -5.22 -20.66
C THR A 5 -45.32 -6.46 -20.58
N PHE A 6 -44.74 -7.66 -20.49
CA PHE A 6 -45.50 -8.90 -20.37
C PHE A 6 -46.32 -8.96 -19.07
N ALA A 7 -45.70 -8.56 -17.95
CA ALA A 7 -46.37 -8.51 -16.65
C ALA A 7 -47.43 -7.39 -16.55
N GLU A 8 -47.24 -6.27 -17.26
CA GLU A 8 -48.13 -5.10 -17.26
C GLU A 8 -49.35 -5.32 -18.18
N TYR A 9 -49.14 -5.85 -19.38
CA TYR A 9 -50.20 -6.09 -20.36
C TYR A 9 -50.94 -7.41 -20.13
N LYS A 10 -50.36 -8.30 -19.32
CA LYS A 10 -50.87 -9.62 -18.89
C LYS A 10 -51.07 -10.63 -20.02
N ASN A 11 -51.62 -10.22 -21.17
CA ASN A 11 -51.92 -11.09 -22.31
C ASN A 11 -51.31 -10.50 -23.59
N PHE A 12 -50.61 -11.34 -24.37
CA PHE A 12 -50.25 -11.06 -25.76
C PHE A 12 -50.98 -12.03 -26.69
N TYR A 13 -51.11 -11.65 -27.96
CA TYR A 13 -51.72 -12.48 -28.99
C TYR A 13 -50.71 -12.72 -30.11
N HIS A 14 -50.58 -13.98 -30.53
CA HIS A 14 -49.82 -14.36 -31.72
C HIS A 14 -50.76 -15.20 -32.59
N HIS A 15 -51.20 -14.63 -33.72
CA HIS A 15 -52.27 -15.22 -34.53
C HIS A 15 -53.53 -15.50 -33.69
N ASN A 16 -53.89 -16.78 -33.49
CA ASN A 16 -55.04 -17.21 -32.70
C ASN A 16 -54.68 -17.64 -31.27
N ASP A 17 -53.39 -17.67 -30.92
CA ASP A 17 -52.91 -18.13 -29.62
C ASP A 17 -52.77 -17.01 -28.61
N ILE A 18 -53.16 -17.28 -27.36
CA ILE A 18 -53.09 -16.34 -26.24
C ILE A 18 -51.89 -16.67 -25.35
N ILE A 19 -50.99 -15.71 -25.19
CA ILE A 19 -49.81 -15.78 -24.32
C ILE A 19 -50.15 -15.07 -23.01
N LYS A 20 -50.24 -15.82 -21.90
CA LYS A 20 -50.73 -15.30 -20.60
C LYS A 20 -49.61 -15.25 -19.56
N TYR A 21 -49.47 -14.10 -18.89
CA TYR A 21 -48.55 -13.92 -17.77
C TYR A 21 -48.97 -14.72 -16.53
N GLU A 22 -50.27 -14.98 -16.40
CA GLU A 22 -50.87 -15.74 -15.30
C GLU A 22 -50.20 -17.10 -15.08
N PHE A 23 -49.78 -17.81 -16.13
CA PHE A 23 -49.07 -19.08 -16.00
C PHE A 23 -47.74 -18.96 -15.22
N VAL A 24 -47.06 -17.81 -15.32
CA VAL A 24 -45.84 -17.53 -14.54
C VAL A 24 -46.18 -17.22 -13.08
N GLU A 25 -47.31 -16.57 -12.82
CA GLU A 25 -47.83 -16.30 -11.47
C GLU A 25 -48.23 -17.62 -10.78
N ASN A 26 -48.97 -18.47 -11.49
CA ASN A 26 -49.38 -19.81 -11.05
C ASN A 26 -48.18 -20.71 -10.78
N LEU A 27 -47.16 -20.70 -11.65
CA LEU A 27 -45.91 -21.44 -11.41
C LEU A 27 -45.17 -20.93 -10.16
N CYS A 28 -45.14 -19.62 -9.93
CA CYS A 28 -44.52 -19.05 -8.74
C CYS A 28 -45.27 -19.46 -7.46
N GLN A 29 -46.60 -19.48 -7.52
CA GLN A 29 -47.46 -19.86 -6.41
C GLN A 29 -47.32 -21.36 -6.10
N LEU A 30 -47.40 -22.23 -7.11
CA LEU A 30 -47.19 -23.68 -6.99
C LEU A 30 -45.86 -24.01 -6.28
N GLN A 31 -44.77 -23.36 -6.67
CA GLN A 31 -43.45 -23.58 -6.06
C GLN A 31 -43.35 -23.02 -4.63
N HIS A 32 -44.09 -21.96 -4.33
CA HIS A 32 -44.17 -21.42 -2.98
C HIS A 32 -44.90 -22.39 -2.04
N ASP A 33 -46.04 -22.92 -2.50
CA ASP A 33 -46.88 -23.84 -1.74
C ASP A 33 -46.20 -25.20 -1.58
N ALA A 34 -45.52 -25.68 -2.62
CA ALA A 34 -44.67 -26.88 -2.55
C ALA A 34 -43.41 -26.67 -1.68
N GLY A 35 -42.97 -25.41 -1.48
CA GLY A 35 -41.73 -25.04 -0.79
C GLY A 35 -40.43 -25.47 -1.51
N LEU A 36 -40.53 -25.94 -2.74
CA LEU A 36 -39.42 -26.39 -3.59
C LEU A 36 -39.59 -25.82 -5.00
N HIS A 37 -38.46 -25.53 -5.66
CA HIS A 37 -38.45 -25.03 -7.03
C HIS A 37 -38.23 -26.18 -8.03
N LEU A 38 -38.95 -26.13 -9.15
CA LEU A 38 -38.81 -27.04 -10.30
C LEU A 38 -37.55 -26.71 -11.09
N ALA A 39 -36.38 -26.63 -10.46
CA ALA A 39 -35.09 -26.32 -11.11
C ALA A 39 -35.12 -25.05 -11.98
N ASN A 40 -35.86 -24.03 -11.53
CA ASN A 40 -35.84 -22.67 -12.04
C ASN A 40 -35.66 -21.70 -10.86
N LYS A 41 -35.38 -20.42 -11.15
CA LYS A 41 -35.04 -19.42 -10.12
C LYS A 41 -36.20 -18.47 -9.78
N VAL A 42 -37.42 -18.75 -10.28
CA VAL A 42 -38.58 -17.85 -10.14
C VAL A 42 -39.05 -17.81 -8.70
N THR A 43 -39.24 -16.61 -8.17
CA THR A 43 -39.69 -16.34 -6.79
C THR A 43 -40.70 -15.19 -6.78
N LYS A 44 -41.34 -14.88 -5.64
CA LYS A 44 -42.28 -13.75 -5.51
C LYS A 44 -41.68 -12.41 -5.97
N LYS A 45 -40.36 -12.20 -5.88
CA LYS A 45 -39.68 -10.99 -6.38
C LYS A 45 -39.71 -10.85 -7.92
N HIS A 46 -39.81 -11.97 -8.63
CA HIS A 46 -39.89 -11.98 -10.09
C HIS A 46 -41.27 -11.53 -10.56
N VAL A 47 -42.32 -11.99 -9.87
CA VAL A 47 -43.72 -11.63 -10.15
C VAL A 47 -44.04 -10.23 -9.65
N ASN A 48 -43.57 -9.85 -8.45
CA ASN A 48 -43.71 -8.51 -7.88
C ASN A 48 -42.65 -7.54 -8.44
N PHE A 49 -42.70 -7.34 -9.76
CA PHE A 49 -41.69 -6.60 -10.52
C PHE A 49 -41.75 -5.07 -10.31
N VAL A 50 -42.80 -4.53 -9.69
CA VAL A 50 -43.03 -3.08 -9.52
C VAL A 50 -41.86 -2.40 -8.80
N ASN A 51 -41.31 -3.04 -7.76
CA ASN A 51 -40.16 -2.55 -7.00
C ASN A 51 -38.80 -2.94 -7.63
N HIS A 52 -38.82 -3.69 -8.73
CA HIS A 52 -37.62 -4.27 -9.38
C HIS A 52 -37.63 -4.07 -10.91
N LYS A 53 -38.20 -2.96 -11.40
CA LYS A 53 -38.42 -2.70 -12.83
C LYS A 53 -37.14 -2.75 -13.69
N MET A 54 -35.98 -2.35 -13.14
CA MET A 54 -34.69 -2.29 -13.85
C MET A 54 -33.73 -3.44 -13.50
N ASN A 55 -34.22 -4.55 -12.97
CA ASN A 55 -33.37 -5.69 -12.60
C ASN A 55 -33.33 -6.73 -13.74
N VAL A 56 -32.24 -6.70 -14.53
CA VAL A 56 -32.01 -7.56 -15.69
C VAL A 56 -31.85 -9.03 -15.29
N ARG A 57 -31.20 -9.30 -14.15
CA ARG A 57 -31.05 -10.65 -13.59
C ARG A 57 -32.41 -11.33 -13.35
N LEU A 58 -33.36 -10.63 -12.73
CA LEU A 58 -34.71 -11.17 -12.50
C LEU A 58 -35.48 -11.35 -13.83
N ALA A 59 -35.23 -10.50 -14.83
CA ALA A 59 -35.86 -10.64 -16.14
C ALA A 59 -35.32 -11.86 -16.91
N ALA A 60 -34.00 -12.06 -16.93
CA ALA A 60 -33.36 -13.21 -17.56
C ALA A 60 -33.76 -14.53 -16.87
N GLN A 61 -33.92 -14.53 -15.54
CA GLN A 61 -34.38 -15.72 -14.80
C GLN A 61 -35.83 -16.08 -15.11
N LEU A 62 -36.72 -15.09 -15.21
CA LEU A 62 -38.14 -15.31 -15.53
C LEU A 62 -38.32 -15.77 -16.99
N LEU A 63 -37.64 -15.12 -17.93
CA LEU A 63 -37.74 -15.43 -19.37
C LEU A 63 -36.73 -16.50 -19.79
N SER A 64 -36.42 -17.45 -18.92
CA SER A 64 -35.44 -18.50 -19.21
C SER A 64 -36.09 -19.77 -19.75
N ASN A 65 -35.33 -20.54 -20.53
CA ASN A 65 -35.78 -21.87 -20.98
C ASN A 65 -36.19 -22.77 -19.81
N SER A 66 -35.51 -22.68 -18.66
CA SER A 66 -35.86 -23.43 -17.45
C SER A 66 -37.28 -23.16 -16.94
N VAL A 67 -37.81 -21.95 -17.15
CA VAL A 67 -39.20 -21.60 -16.81
C VAL A 67 -40.16 -22.19 -17.83
N ALA A 68 -39.87 -22.05 -19.13
CA ALA A 68 -40.68 -22.65 -20.19
C ALA A 68 -40.82 -24.17 -20.03
N THR A 69 -39.71 -24.88 -19.80
CA THR A 69 -39.72 -26.32 -19.51
C THR A 69 -40.49 -26.66 -18.24
N SER A 70 -40.48 -25.79 -17.23
CA SER A 70 -41.27 -26.04 -16.00
C SER A 70 -42.77 -25.92 -16.26
N LEU A 71 -43.20 -24.99 -17.13
CA LEU A 71 -44.60 -24.87 -17.54
C LEU A 71 -45.06 -26.11 -18.34
N GLU A 72 -44.24 -26.54 -19.31
CA GLU A 72 -44.50 -27.76 -20.10
C GLU A 72 -44.55 -29.00 -19.21
N PHE A 73 -43.62 -29.13 -18.25
CA PHE A 73 -43.63 -30.23 -17.28
C PHE A 73 -44.91 -30.25 -16.42
N CYS A 74 -45.37 -29.09 -15.95
CA CYS A 74 -46.62 -28.99 -15.19
C CYS A 74 -47.84 -29.47 -16.00
N LYS A 75 -47.82 -29.26 -17.31
CA LYS A 75 -48.88 -29.71 -18.22
C LYS A 75 -48.75 -31.17 -18.61
N GLU A 76 -47.60 -31.57 -19.15
CA GLU A 76 -47.42 -32.85 -19.84
C GLU A 76 -47.18 -34.01 -18.88
N VAL A 77 -46.48 -33.75 -17.77
CA VAL A 77 -46.11 -34.79 -16.79
C VAL A 77 -47.02 -34.73 -15.57
N LEU A 78 -47.19 -33.54 -14.96
CA LEU A 78 -48.00 -33.39 -13.76
C LEU A 78 -49.51 -33.26 -14.06
N LYS A 79 -49.89 -33.04 -15.33
CA LYS A 79 -51.29 -32.93 -15.80
C LYS A 79 -52.14 -31.98 -14.95
N LEU A 80 -51.57 -30.85 -14.53
CA LEU A 80 -52.25 -29.87 -13.69
C LEU A 80 -53.19 -28.99 -14.53
N PRO A 81 -54.49 -28.88 -14.18
CA PRO A 81 -55.48 -28.17 -15.00
C PRO A 81 -55.18 -26.66 -15.15
N MET A 82 -54.56 -26.04 -14.14
CA MET A 82 -54.19 -24.61 -14.17
C MET A 82 -53.07 -24.25 -15.17
N PHE A 83 -52.44 -25.24 -15.82
CA PHE A 83 -51.42 -25.05 -16.86
C PHE A 83 -51.90 -25.55 -18.24
N GLU A 84 -53.18 -25.84 -18.39
CA GLU A 84 -53.75 -26.18 -19.68
C GLU A 84 -53.61 -24.99 -20.65
N ASN A 85 -53.23 -25.26 -21.89
CA ASN A 85 -52.92 -24.24 -22.93
C ASN A 85 -51.69 -23.34 -22.64
N CYS A 86 -50.76 -23.74 -21.77
CA CYS A 86 -49.55 -22.96 -21.51
C CYS A 86 -48.53 -22.94 -22.66
N GLN A 87 -48.72 -23.73 -23.73
CA GLN A 87 -47.74 -23.92 -24.82
C GLN A 87 -47.36 -22.62 -25.52
N ALA A 88 -48.34 -21.74 -25.80
CA ALA A 88 -48.06 -20.44 -26.41
C ALA A 88 -47.16 -19.57 -25.51
N THR A 89 -47.35 -19.65 -24.18
CA THR A 89 -46.55 -18.92 -23.20
C THR A 89 -45.14 -19.49 -23.03
N ALA A 90 -45.02 -20.83 -22.99
CA ALA A 90 -43.73 -21.50 -22.98
C ALA A 90 -42.94 -21.20 -24.28
N GLY A 91 -43.62 -21.21 -25.43
CA GLY A 91 -43.07 -20.84 -26.73
C GLY A 91 -42.57 -19.39 -26.76
N PHE A 92 -43.36 -18.44 -26.29
CA PHE A 92 -42.94 -17.05 -26.15
C PHE A 92 -41.66 -16.92 -25.30
N ILE A 93 -41.60 -17.58 -24.14
CA ILE A 93 -40.42 -17.55 -23.26
C ILE A 93 -39.20 -18.16 -23.96
N LYS A 94 -39.36 -19.27 -24.69
CA LYS A 94 -38.27 -19.92 -25.45
C LYS A 94 -37.71 -19.01 -26.54
N GLN A 95 -38.57 -18.34 -27.31
CA GLN A 95 -38.17 -17.42 -28.37
C GLN A 95 -37.38 -16.21 -27.82
N ILE A 96 -37.82 -15.66 -26.68
CA ILE A 96 -37.07 -14.58 -26.03
C ILE A 96 -35.76 -15.08 -25.42
N ASN A 97 -35.73 -16.31 -24.89
CA ASN A 97 -34.51 -16.92 -24.36
C ASN A 97 -33.48 -17.19 -25.45
N SER A 98 -33.87 -17.70 -26.63
CA SER A 98 -32.92 -18.00 -27.71
C SER A 98 -32.20 -16.74 -28.18
N ILE A 99 -32.95 -15.66 -28.43
CA ILE A 99 -32.37 -14.34 -28.71
C ILE A 99 -31.47 -13.85 -27.57
N PHE A 100 -31.91 -13.98 -26.31
CA PHE A 100 -31.12 -13.52 -25.17
C PHE A 100 -29.80 -14.29 -25.05
N ASP A 101 -29.81 -15.59 -25.32
CA ASP A 101 -28.62 -16.44 -25.33
C ASP A 101 -27.66 -16.05 -26.47
N ILE A 102 -28.18 -15.75 -27.68
CA ILE A 102 -27.39 -15.25 -28.82
C ILE A 102 -26.67 -13.95 -28.46
N PHE A 103 -27.34 -13.01 -27.79
CA PHE A 103 -26.75 -11.72 -27.39
C PHE A 103 -25.90 -11.76 -26.12
N ASN A 104 -25.86 -12.90 -25.43
CA ASN A 104 -25.13 -13.07 -24.18
C ASN A 104 -24.05 -14.16 -24.28
N SER A 105 -23.48 -14.31 -25.48
CA SER A 105 -22.47 -15.31 -25.81
C SER A 105 -21.08 -14.87 -25.37
N ARG A 106 -20.36 -15.76 -24.68
CA ARG A 106 -19.12 -15.42 -23.95
C ARG A 106 -17.85 -15.98 -24.57
N ASN A 107 -17.89 -17.23 -25.01
CA ASN A 107 -16.72 -17.95 -25.51
C ASN A 107 -17.08 -19.06 -26.50
N LEU A 108 -16.07 -19.60 -27.17
CA LEU A 108 -16.21 -20.64 -28.20
C LEU A 108 -16.65 -22.01 -27.66
N LEU A 109 -16.45 -22.29 -26.37
CA LEU A 109 -16.71 -23.60 -25.76
C LEU A 109 -18.14 -23.73 -25.23
N SER A 110 -18.91 -22.65 -25.25
CA SER A 110 -20.32 -22.65 -24.89
C SER A 110 -21.16 -23.45 -25.90
N TYR A 111 -22.27 -24.02 -25.44
CA TYR A 111 -23.15 -24.88 -26.24
C TYR A 111 -24.37 -24.13 -26.79
N GLY A 112 -24.91 -24.59 -27.92
CA GLY A 112 -26.11 -24.02 -28.56
C GLY A 112 -25.95 -22.55 -28.91
N PHE A 113 -27.02 -21.78 -28.73
CA PHE A 113 -27.05 -20.34 -29.02
C PHE A 113 -26.18 -19.46 -28.10
N LYS A 114 -25.60 -20.03 -27.03
CA LYS A 114 -24.62 -19.34 -26.17
C LYS A 114 -23.19 -19.40 -26.72
N LYS A 115 -22.96 -20.14 -27.81
CA LYS A 115 -21.66 -20.24 -28.48
C LYS A 115 -21.32 -18.94 -29.20
N ALA A 116 -20.05 -18.56 -29.22
CA ALA A 116 -19.61 -17.35 -29.92
C ALA A 116 -19.92 -17.44 -31.42
N LEU A 117 -20.32 -16.31 -32.02
CA LEU A 117 -20.66 -16.26 -33.44
C LEU A 117 -19.39 -16.49 -34.28
N ASN A 118 -19.43 -17.42 -35.21
CA ASN A 118 -18.30 -17.79 -36.07
C ASN A 118 -18.81 -18.31 -37.42
N ALA A 119 -17.91 -18.52 -38.37
CA ALA A 119 -18.26 -18.99 -39.71
C ALA A 119 -19.07 -20.30 -39.72
N ASN A 120 -18.90 -21.18 -38.72
CA ASN A 120 -19.54 -22.50 -38.70
C ASN A 120 -20.96 -22.48 -38.08
N ASN A 121 -21.37 -21.41 -37.39
CA ASN A 121 -22.68 -21.35 -36.74
C ASN A 121 -23.54 -20.14 -37.16
N VAL A 122 -23.00 -19.24 -38.00
CA VAL A 122 -23.69 -18.02 -38.41
C VAL A 122 -25.04 -18.29 -39.07
N GLU A 123 -25.13 -19.28 -39.96
CA GLU A 123 -26.37 -19.60 -40.67
C GLU A 123 -27.50 -19.97 -39.70
N ASN A 124 -27.19 -20.84 -38.73
CA ASN A 124 -28.13 -21.25 -37.69
C ASN A 124 -28.53 -20.08 -36.76
N VAL A 125 -27.58 -19.21 -36.42
CA VAL A 125 -27.83 -18.03 -35.57
C VAL A 125 -28.69 -17.00 -36.29
N VAL A 126 -28.39 -16.73 -37.57
CA VAL A 126 -29.14 -15.79 -38.41
C VAL A 126 -30.57 -16.30 -38.67
N ALA A 127 -30.73 -17.59 -38.96
CA ALA A 127 -32.04 -18.21 -39.16
C ALA A 127 -32.93 -18.11 -37.89
N GLU A 128 -32.38 -18.40 -36.70
CA GLU A 128 -33.12 -18.26 -35.45
C GLU A 128 -33.45 -16.78 -35.15
N CYS A 129 -32.50 -15.88 -35.41
CA CYS A 129 -32.70 -14.43 -35.32
C CYS A 129 -33.86 -13.95 -36.21
N ASP A 130 -33.95 -14.41 -37.45
CA ASP A 130 -35.01 -14.05 -38.40
C ASP A 130 -36.37 -14.60 -37.97
N LYS A 131 -36.41 -15.87 -37.58
CA LYS A 131 -37.60 -16.51 -37.02
C LYS A 131 -38.16 -15.75 -35.82
N VAL A 132 -37.31 -15.33 -34.88
CA VAL A 132 -37.77 -14.58 -33.71
C VAL A 132 -38.12 -13.13 -34.07
N CYS A 133 -37.45 -12.50 -35.04
CA CYS A 133 -37.85 -11.19 -35.55
C CYS A 133 -39.25 -11.22 -36.15
N GLU A 134 -39.57 -12.23 -36.96
CA GLU A 134 -40.90 -12.43 -37.53
C GLU A 134 -41.94 -12.67 -36.43
N PHE A 135 -41.62 -13.53 -35.46
CA PHE A 135 -42.48 -13.76 -34.30
C PHE A 135 -42.77 -12.46 -33.54
N ILE A 136 -41.76 -11.63 -33.24
CA ILE A 136 -41.93 -10.35 -32.54
C ILE A 136 -42.79 -9.35 -33.34
N LYS A 137 -42.63 -9.30 -34.68
CA LYS A 137 -43.44 -8.43 -35.55
C LYS A 137 -44.92 -8.81 -35.53
N ASN A 138 -45.22 -10.10 -35.37
CA ASN A 138 -46.59 -10.63 -35.37
C ASN A 138 -47.26 -10.65 -33.98
N LEU A 139 -46.57 -10.24 -32.91
CA LEU A 139 -47.17 -10.12 -31.59
C LEU A 139 -48.08 -8.90 -31.49
N LYS A 140 -49.28 -9.10 -30.94
CA LYS A 140 -50.32 -8.08 -30.78
C LYS A 140 -50.76 -7.91 -29.32
N TYR A 141 -51.23 -6.71 -29.01
CA TYR A 141 -51.94 -6.35 -27.78
C TYR A 141 -53.12 -5.46 -28.16
N ASN A 142 -54.33 -5.80 -27.71
CA ASN A 142 -55.58 -5.10 -28.09
C ASN A 142 -55.72 -4.87 -29.61
N ASN A 143 -55.47 -5.90 -30.43
CA ASN A 143 -55.49 -5.86 -31.90
C ASN A 143 -54.46 -4.92 -32.57
N GLN A 144 -53.59 -4.25 -31.80
CA GLN A 144 -52.47 -3.47 -32.30
C GLN A 144 -51.17 -4.26 -32.21
N ALA A 145 -50.25 -4.10 -33.17
CA ALA A 145 -48.92 -4.70 -33.10
C ALA A 145 -48.14 -4.17 -31.88
N LEU A 146 -47.45 -5.05 -31.13
CA LEU A 146 -46.69 -4.66 -29.93
C LEU A 146 -45.56 -3.68 -30.25
N ILE A 147 -45.00 -3.76 -31.47
CA ILE A 147 -43.98 -2.83 -31.99
C ILE A 147 -44.52 -1.42 -32.26
N GLU A 148 -45.84 -1.23 -32.26
CA GLU A 148 -46.50 0.07 -32.40
C GLU A 148 -47.13 0.55 -31.08
N SER A 149 -47.21 -0.33 -30.09
CA SER A 149 -47.77 -0.02 -28.76
C SER A 149 -46.95 1.03 -27.99
N ARG A 150 -47.54 1.58 -26.92
CA ARG A 150 -46.86 2.50 -25.99
C ARG A 150 -45.59 1.90 -25.35
N ARG A 151 -45.47 0.57 -25.30
CA ARG A 151 -44.35 -0.16 -24.66
C ARG A 151 -43.48 -0.91 -25.68
N LYS A 152 -43.39 -0.39 -26.91
CA LYS A 152 -42.65 -0.97 -28.05
C LYS A 152 -41.12 -1.06 -27.90
N LEU A 153 -40.51 -0.16 -27.12
CA LEU A 153 -39.05 0.04 -27.08
C LEU A 153 -38.23 -1.24 -26.81
N GLY A 154 -38.70 -2.11 -25.92
CA GLY A 154 -38.00 -3.35 -25.61
C GLY A 154 -37.97 -4.35 -26.77
N PHE A 155 -39.03 -4.38 -27.58
CA PHE A 155 -39.15 -5.26 -28.74
C PHE A 155 -38.40 -4.70 -29.95
N ILE A 156 -38.49 -3.38 -30.18
CA ILE A 156 -37.70 -2.68 -31.22
C ILE A 156 -36.20 -2.84 -30.96
N GLY A 157 -35.77 -2.77 -29.69
CA GLY A 157 -34.37 -2.98 -29.32
C GLY A 157 -33.83 -4.35 -29.74
N PHE A 158 -34.62 -5.42 -29.60
CA PHE A 158 -34.19 -6.73 -30.08
C PHE A 158 -34.14 -6.80 -31.61
N LEU A 159 -35.12 -6.24 -32.32
CA LEU A 159 -35.10 -6.19 -33.79
C LEU A 159 -33.86 -5.43 -34.31
N ALA A 160 -33.54 -4.29 -33.71
CA ALA A 160 -32.38 -3.48 -34.07
C ALA A 160 -31.06 -4.22 -33.80
N ASN A 161 -30.94 -4.86 -32.64
CA ASN A 161 -29.74 -5.64 -32.29
C ASN A 161 -29.55 -6.84 -33.22
N THR A 162 -30.63 -7.47 -33.67
CA THR A 162 -30.55 -8.59 -34.62
C THR A 162 -30.01 -8.14 -35.97
N ILE A 163 -30.47 -6.99 -36.47
CA ILE A 163 -29.95 -6.40 -37.71
C ILE A 163 -28.47 -6.04 -37.53
N ALA A 164 -28.12 -5.37 -36.42
CA ALA A 164 -26.74 -4.98 -36.12
C ALA A 164 -25.80 -6.19 -36.04
N LEU A 165 -26.24 -7.32 -35.48
CA LEU A 165 -25.43 -8.54 -35.39
C LEU A 165 -25.06 -9.10 -36.77
N LYS A 166 -25.97 -9.01 -37.75
CA LYS A 166 -25.68 -9.43 -39.13
C LYS A 166 -24.59 -8.56 -39.76
N TRP A 167 -24.69 -7.24 -39.62
CA TRP A 167 -23.68 -6.30 -40.12
C TRP A 167 -22.32 -6.51 -39.45
N LEU A 168 -22.31 -6.73 -38.13
CA LEU A 168 -21.07 -7.01 -37.39
C LEU A 168 -20.39 -8.31 -37.84
N TYR A 169 -21.15 -9.33 -38.23
CA TYR A 169 -20.60 -10.54 -38.80
C TYR A 169 -19.87 -10.26 -40.12
N VAL A 170 -20.52 -9.55 -41.05
CA VAL A 170 -19.95 -9.19 -42.35
C VAL A 170 -18.68 -8.33 -42.15
N ASP A 171 -18.78 -7.29 -41.32
CA ASP A 171 -17.72 -6.30 -41.17
C ASP A 171 -16.47 -6.83 -40.45
N PHE A 172 -16.62 -7.82 -39.56
CA PHE A 172 -15.53 -8.31 -38.72
C PHE A 172 -15.15 -9.77 -38.93
N ILE A 173 -16.09 -10.68 -39.17
CA ILE A 173 -15.79 -12.11 -39.34
C ILE A 173 -15.56 -12.43 -40.81
N GLU A 174 -16.48 -12.03 -41.69
CA GLU A 174 -16.38 -12.30 -43.14
C GLU A 174 -15.22 -11.53 -43.79
N SER A 175 -14.97 -10.30 -43.34
CA SER A 175 -13.80 -9.51 -43.75
C SER A 175 -12.45 -10.04 -43.23
N GLY A 176 -12.46 -11.12 -42.44
CA GLY A 176 -11.26 -11.78 -41.90
C GLY A 176 -10.60 -11.07 -40.72
N LYS A 177 -11.21 -10.02 -40.15
CA LYS A 177 -10.64 -9.26 -39.02
C LYS A 177 -10.71 -10.01 -37.68
N LEU A 178 -11.70 -10.89 -37.50
CA LEU A 178 -11.92 -11.70 -36.30
C LEU A 178 -12.30 -13.14 -36.67
N LYS A 179 -11.82 -14.13 -35.91
CA LYS A 179 -12.18 -15.55 -36.09
C LYS A 179 -13.57 -15.89 -35.55
N PHE A 180 -14.03 -15.14 -34.55
CA PHE A 180 -15.34 -15.29 -33.91
C PHE A 180 -15.67 -14.04 -33.10
N LEU A 181 -16.95 -13.85 -32.75
CA LEU A 181 -17.47 -12.68 -32.03
C LEU A 181 -18.24 -13.09 -30.76
N PRO A 182 -17.73 -12.79 -29.55
CA PRO A 182 -18.48 -12.95 -28.31
C PRO A 182 -19.43 -11.75 -28.09
N THR A 183 -20.72 -11.95 -28.36
CA THR A 183 -21.74 -10.89 -28.33
C THR A 183 -21.93 -10.25 -26.96
N TYR A 184 -21.62 -10.95 -25.86
CA TYR A 184 -21.65 -10.38 -24.51
C TYR A 184 -20.74 -9.16 -24.36
N LYS A 185 -19.59 -9.14 -25.05
CA LYS A 185 -18.63 -8.03 -25.01
C LYS A 185 -19.17 -6.73 -25.62
N LEU A 186 -20.24 -6.84 -26.40
CA LEU A 186 -20.92 -5.72 -27.05
C LEU A 186 -22.11 -5.21 -26.21
N SER A 187 -22.37 -5.83 -25.05
CA SER A 187 -23.49 -5.46 -24.20
C SER A 187 -23.22 -4.16 -23.42
N GLN A 188 -24.30 -3.44 -23.12
CA GLN A 188 -24.28 -2.24 -22.29
C GLN A 188 -23.77 -2.51 -20.86
N ASP A 189 -23.82 -3.76 -20.39
CA ASP A 189 -23.46 -4.16 -19.03
C ASP A 189 -22.04 -3.71 -18.64
N HIS A 190 -21.08 -3.75 -19.57
CA HIS A 190 -19.72 -3.27 -19.33
C HIS A 190 -19.68 -1.78 -18.98
N ILE A 191 -20.44 -0.97 -19.72
CA ILE A 191 -20.55 0.47 -19.46
C ILE A 191 -21.22 0.70 -18.08
N GLU A 192 -22.26 -0.08 -17.76
CA GLU A 192 -22.93 0.01 -16.46
C GLU A 192 -22.05 -0.40 -15.29
N PHE A 193 -21.23 -1.45 -15.43
CA PHE A 193 -20.26 -1.85 -14.42
C PHE A 193 -19.24 -0.75 -14.17
N PHE A 194 -18.73 -0.14 -15.23
CA PHE A 194 -17.82 1.00 -15.14
C PHE A 194 -18.46 2.17 -14.38
N PHE A 195 -19.66 2.61 -14.76
CA PHE A 195 -20.35 3.71 -14.07
C PHE A 195 -20.82 3.33 -12.66
N SER A 196 -21.09 2.05 -12.38
CA SER A 196 -21.38 1.56 -11.02
C SER A 196 -20.15 1.67 -10.12
N ALA A 197 -18.97 1.28 -10.63
CA ALA A 197 -17.71 1.41 -9.91
C ALA A 197 -17.32 2.88 -9.69
N VAL A 198 -17.68 3.77 -10.62
CA VAL A 198 -17.51 5.22 -10.43
C VAL A 198 -18.43 5.72 -9.32
N ARG A 199 -19.73 5.38 -9.35
CA ARG A 199 -20.73 5.83 -8.37
C ARG A 199 -20.51 5.29 -6.95
N SER A 200 -19.92 4.10 -6.82
CA SER A 200 -19.60 3.51 -5.52
C SER A 200 -18.42 4.21 -4.83
N ARG A 201 -17.52 4.85 -5.60
CA ARG A 201 -16.35 5.54 -5.07
C ARG A 201 -16.70 6.97 -4.64
N GLY A 202 -16.49 7.26 -3.36
CA GLY A 202 -16.76 8.58 -2.79
C GLY A 202 -18.11 8.74 -2.10
N GLY A 203 -18.74 7.64 -1.66
CA GLY A 203 -19.93 7.67 -0.80
C GLY A 203 -21.27 7.39 -1.49
N PHE A 204 -21.33 6.40 -2.39
CA PHE A 204 -22.56 5.96 -3.09
C PHE A 204 -23.40 7.11 -3.66
N ASN A 205 -22.77 7.99 -4.46
CA ASN A 205 -23.48 9.07 -5.13
C ASN A 205 -23.99 8.61 -6.50
N ASN A 206 -25.32 8.60 -6.69
CA ASN A 206 -25.94 8.22 -7.95
C ASN A 206 -25.78 9.26 -9.08
N ASN A 207 -25.40 10.50 -8.75
CA ASN A 207 -25.18 11.58 -9.71
C ASN A 207 -23.86 12.32 -9.38
N PRO A 208 -22.69 11.71 -9.67
CA PRO A 208 -21.41 12.32 -9.39
C PRO A 208 -21.22 13.59 -10.23
N THR A 209 -20.76 14.68 -9.62
CA THR A 209 -20.35 15.87 -10.38
C THR A 209 -19.17 15.53 -11.29
N ALA A 210 -18.93 16.32 -12.34
CA ALA A 210 -17.81 16.09 -13.25
C ALA A 210 -16.47 15.91 -12.50
N ARG A 211 -16.23 16.71 -11.44
CA ARG A 211 -15.05 16.58 -10.56
C ARG A 211 -15.00 15.25 -9.80
N GLN A 212 -16.12 14.82 -9.24
CA GLN A 212 -16.23 13.52 -8.54
C GLN A 212 -16.02 12.36 -9.51
N PHE A 213 -16.62 12.44 -10.70
CA PHE A 213 -16.43 11.48 -11.78
C PHE A 213 -14.96 11.39 -12.19
N THR A 214 -14.30 12.52 -12.48
CA THR A 214 -12.88 12.54 -12.86
C THR A 214 -11.98 11.99 -11.77
N ALA A 215 -12.24 12.30 -10.49
CA ALA A 215 -11.48 11.75 -9.37
C ALA A 215 -11.67 10.24 -9.21
N ALA A 216 -12.92 9.75 -9.29
CA ALA A 216 -13.24 8.33 -9.25
C ALA A 216 -12.65 7.58 -10.47
N TYR A 217 -12.70 8.18 -11.66
CA TYR A 217 -12.15 7.65 -12.90
C TYR A 217 -10.62 7.54 -12.86
N LYS A 218 -9.92 8.59 -12.41
CA LYS A 218 -8.46 8.54 -12.21
C LYS A 218 -8.05 7.45 -11.22
N ARG A 219 -8.81 7.28 -10.13
CA ARG A 219 -8.60 6.16 -9.18
C ARG A 219 -8.88 4.79 -9.79
N LEU A 220 -9.81 4.68 -10.74
CA LEU A 220 -10.10 3.42 -11.47
C LEU A 220 -8.97 3.07 -12.45
N ILE A 221 -8.32 4.06 -13.05
CA ILE A 221 -7.18 3.84 -13.96
C ILE A 221 -5.91 3.46 -13.20
N CYS A 222 -5.64 4.06 -12.04
CA CYS A 222 -4.40 3.81 -11.28
C CYS A 222 -4.39 2.50 -10.47
N HIS A 223 -5.57 1.96 -10.14
CA HIS A 223 -5.71 0.68 -9.45
C HIS A 223 -6.31 -0.33 -10.42
N VAL A 224 -5.48 -1.18 -11.03
CA VAL A 224 -5.94 -2.30 -11.87
C VAL A 224 -6.65 -3.32 -10.98
N GLU A 225 -7.94 -3.08 -10.74
CA GLU A 225 -9.00 -4.05 -10.53
C GLU A 225 -10.29 -3.28 -10.22
N VAL A 226 -11.24 -3.29 -11.16
CA VAL A 226 -12.61 -2.85 -10.89
C VAL A 226 -13.29 -3.98 -10.13
N GLN A 227 -13.27 -3.93 -8.79
CA GLN A 227 -14.01 -4.90 -7.97
C GLN A 227 -15.50 -4.56 -7.99
N ILE A 228 -16.30 -5.47 -8.56
CA ILE A 228 -17.73 -5.30 -8.82
C ILE A 228 -18.51 -5.76 -7.58
N SER A 229 -19.56 -5.02 -7.21
CA SER A 229 -20.40 -5.34 -6.05
C SER A 229 -21.40 -6.46 -6.36
N ASP A 230 -21.53 -7.44 -5.46
CA ASP A 230 -22.52 -8.53 -5.54
C ASP A 230 -23.99 -8.06 -5.50
N LYS A 231 -24.21 -6.76 -5.21
CA LYS A 231 -25.53 -6.11 -5.15
C LYS A 231 -25.87 -5.29 -6.40
N ALA A 232 -25.05 -5.30 -7.45
CA ALA A 232 -25.29 -4.58 -8.69
C ALA A 232 -26.51 -5.12 -9.48
N ASN A 233 -27.11 -4.27 -10.32
CA ASN A 233 -28.28 -4.64 -11.14
C ASN A 233 -27.98 -5.70 -12.21
N CYS A 234 -26.72 -5.75 -12.66
CA CYS A 234 -26.15 -6.78 -13.54
C CYS A 234 -25.12 -7.58 -12.74
N LEU A 235 -24.99 -8.88 -13.03
CA LEU A 235 -23.94 -9.72 -12.43
C LEU A 235 -22.74 -9.75 -13.38
N PRO A 236 -21.51 -9.51 -12.91
CA PRO A 236 -20.33 -9.67 -13.75
C PRO A 236 -20.19 -11.13 -14.15
N LEU A 237 -20.15 -11.38 -15.45
CA LEU A 237 -20.17 -12.73 -16.02
C LEU A 237 -18.76 -13.26 -16.35
N GLU A 238 -17.76 -12.39 -16.28
CA GLU A 238 -16.31 -12.64 -16.41
C GLU A 238 -15.52 -11.56 -15.62
N ASN A 239 -14.29 -11.87 -15.20
CA ASN A 239 -13.38 -10.90 -14.58
C ASN A 239 -12.63 -10.12 -15.67
N ILE A 240 -13.30 -9.12 -16.26
CA ILE A 240 -12.77 -8.37 -17.41
C ILE A 240 -12.10 -7.09 -16.90
N SER A 241 -10.79 -6.96 -17.14
CA SER A 241 -10.12 -5.67 -16.99
C SER A 241 -10.60 -4.73 -18.10
N MET A 242 -11.57 -3.86 -17.79
CA MET A 242 -12.14 -2.92 -18.75
C MET A 242 -11.18 -1.82 -19.22
N LEU A 243 -10.07 -1.62 -18.50
CA LEU A 243 -9.06 -0.62 -18.82
C LEU A 243 -7.69 -1.30 -18.72
N ASN A 244 -7.16 -1.76 -19.86
CA ASN A 244 -5.82 -2.32 -19.95
C ASN A 244 -4.92 -1.32 -20.68
N ILE A 245 -3.95 -0.73 -19.99
CA ILE A 245 -2.95 0.18 -20.58
C ILE A 245 -1.72 -0.67 -20.90
N GLN A 246 -1.81 -1.51 -21.93
CA GLN A 246 -0.67 -2.14 -22.58
C GLN A 246 -0.46 -1.47 -23.94
N LYS A 247 0.63 -0.71 -24.08
CA LYS A 247 1.17 -0.29 -25.39
C LYS A 247 2.04 -1.42 -25.95
N SER A 248 1.44 -2.35 -26.67
CA SER A 248 2.02 -3.01 -27.84
C SER A 248 0.97 -3.96 -28.45
N CYS A 249 0.70 -3.80 -29.75
CA CYS A 249 -0.19 -4.62 -30.57
C CYS A 249 -1.68 -4.66 -30.17
N THR A 250 -2.50 -3.89 -30.89
CA THR A 250 -3.97 -4.01 -30.92
C THR A 250 -4.43 -5.44 -31.24
N ILE A 251 -3.60 -6.23 -31.94
CA ILE A 251 -3.83 -7.63 -32.31
C ILE A 251 -3.65 -8.59 -31.11
N ASP A 252 -2.72 -8.31 -30.20
CA ASP A 252 -2.46 -9.17 -29.03
C ASP A 252 -3.54 -9.01 -27.97
N ILE A 253 -4.11 -7.82 -27.80
CA ILE A 253 -5.25 -7.59 -26.90
C ILE A 253 -6.47 -8.40 -27.37
N ILE A 254 -6.75 -8.40 -28.67
CA ILE A 254 -7.80 -9.23 -29.28
C ILE A 254 -7.49 -10.71 -29.03
N ASN A 255 -6.27 -11.20 -29.29
CA ASN A 255 -5.89 -12.60 -29.08
C ASN A 255 -5.93 -13.04 -27.59
N THR A 256 -5.62 -12.14 -26.66
CA THR A 256 -5.60 -12.42 -25.21
C THR A 256 -7.00 -12.41 -24.60
N THR A 257 -7.90 -11.55 -25.10
CA THR A 257 -9.31 -11.46 -24.64
C THR A 257 -10.28 -12.36 -25.40
N THR A 258 -9.89 -12.85 -26.58
CA THR A 258 -10.56 -13.97 -27.30
C THR A 258 -9.99 -15.34 -26.88
N GLY A 259 -9.10 -15.41 -25.89
CA GLY A 259 -8.71 -16.66 -25.27
C GLY A 259 -7.84 -17.60 -26.14
N LEU A 260 -7.11 -17.10 -27.15
CA LEU A 260 -6.23 -17.96 -27.96
C LEU A 260 -5.06 -18.58 -27.16
N SER A 261 -4.69 -18.00 -26.01
CA SER A 261 -3.61 -18.51 -25.15
C SER A 261 -4.08 -19.30 -23.91
N ALA A 262 -5.39 -19.50 -23.72
CA ALA A 262 -5.92 -20.22 -22.56
C ALA A 262 -6.42 -21.63 -22.95
N MET A 263 -5.55 -22.45 -23.54
CA MET A 263 -5.75 -23.90 -23.56
C MET A 263 -5.31 -24.51 -22.22
N THR A 264 -5.93 -24.08 -21.13
CA THR A 264 -5.88 -24.81 -19.86
C THR A 264 -7.16 -24.54 -19.10
N MET A 265 -7.95 -25.60 -18.90
CA MET A 265 -9.20 -25.61 -18.16
C MET A 265 -9.04 -24.99 -16.76
N PRO A 266 -9.79 -23.94 -16.39
CA PRO A 266 -10.12 -23.70 -15.01
C PRO A 266 -11.23 -24.69 -14.61
N ASN A 267 -10.90 -25.61 -13.70
CA ASN A 267 -11.91 -26.26 -12.89
C ASN A 267 -12.50 -25.18 -11.96
N ASP A 268 -13.67 -24.65 -12.30
CA ASP A 268 -14.51 -23.89 -11.37
C ASP A 268 -15.10 -24.85 -10.34
N ASP A 269 -14.28 -25.34 -9.39
CA ASP A 269 -14.71 -26.08 -8.20
C ASP A 269 -13.54 -26.21 -7.18
N ALA A 270 -13.20 -25.12 -6.45
CA ALA A 270 -12.49 -25.17 -5.15
C ALA A 270 -12.70 -23.83 -4.41
N ALA A 271 -13.11 -23.72 -3.14
CA ALA A 271 -12.79 -24.57 -1.99
C ALA A 271 -13.85 -24.47 -0.88
N ILE A 272 -14.20 -25.62 -0.27
CA ILE A 272 -14.71 -25.73 1.11
C ILE A 272 -13.85 -26.79 1.78
N GLY A 273 -13.24 -26.44 2.92
CA GLY A 273 -12.38 -27.34 3.71
C GLY A 273 -13.16 -28.34 4.55
N PRO A 274 -12.52 -29.43 5.01
CA PRO A 274 -13.20 -30.61 5.56
C PRO A 274 -13.51 -30.46 7.05
N GLY A 275 -14.71 -30.89 7.46
CA GLY A 275 -15.07 -31.12 8.87
C GLY A 275 -15.45 -32.59 9.06
N GLN A 276 -14.88 -33.22 10.09
CA GLN A 276 -15.08 -34.61 10.51
C GLN A 276 -16.51 -34.84 11.05
N ILE A 277 -17.05 -36.03 10.77
CA ILE A 277 -18.26 -36.59 11.38
C ILE A 277 -17.79 -37.64 12.39
N ASP A 278 -18.43 -37.70 13.56
CA ASP A 278 -18.68 -38.95 14.28
C ASP A 278 -20.12 -38.93 14.82
N ASN A 279 -20.72 -40.12 14.76
CA ASN A 279 -22.14 -40.45 14.97
C ASN A 279 -22.53 -40.50 16.46
N GLU A 280 -23.82 -40.25 16.76
CA GLU A 280 -24.67 -41.24 17.44
C GLU A 280 -26.17 -40.85 17.38
N ASP A 281 -26.96 -41.91 17.19
CA ASP A 281 -28.37 -42.15 17.51
C ASP A 281 -29.54 -41.76 16.58
N SER A 282 -30.09 -42.86 16.05
CA SER A 282 -31.43 -43.14 15.56
C SER A 282 -32.54 -42.78 16.54
N ASP A 283 -33.60 -42.17 16.00
CA ASP A 283 -35.02 -42.53 16.22
C ASP A 283 -35.90 -41.38 15.74
N PHE A 284 -36.48 -41.47 14.53
CA PHE A 284 -37.76 -40.85 14.17
C PHE A 284 -38.22 -41.25 12.75
N VAL A 285 -38.43 -42.55 12.54
CA VAL A 285 -39.26 -43.05 11.42
C VAL A 285 -40.52 -43.63 12.03
N SER A 286 -41.50 -42.79 12.28
CA SER A 286 -42.91 -43.16 12.13
C SER A 286 -43.75 -41.89 12.31
N SER A 287 -44.57 -41.58 11.31
CA SER A 287 -45.55 -40.48 11.27
C SER A 287 -45.01 -39.04 11.28
N MET A 288 -45.07 -38.34 10.14
CA MET A 288 -45.56 -36.94 10.14
C MET A 288 -45.83 -36.37 8.74
N PRO A 289 -46.90 -35.57 8.59
CA PRO A 289 -47.48 -35.13 7.33
C PRO A 289 -46.75 -33.87 6.83
N TRP A 290 -45.76 -34.01 5.94
CA TRP A 290 -45.02 -32.84 5.42
C TRP A 290 -45.34 -32.50 3.96
N ILE A 291 -46.08 -33.36 3.26
CA ILE A 291 -46.50 -33.12 1.89
C ILE A 291 -47.93 -32.57 1.96
N PRO A 292 -48.20 -31.35 1.48
CA PRO A 292 -49.57 -30.89 1.31
C PRO A 292 -50.33 -31.92 0.47
N GLU A 293 -51.52 -32.37 0.92
CA GLU A 293 -52.32 -33.35 0.17
C GLU A 293 -52.47 -32.91 -1.29
N GLY A 294 -52.09 -33.80 -2.23
CA GLY A 294 -52.11 -33.52 -3.67
C GLY A 294 -50.81 -33.00 -4.30
N MET A 295 -49.72 -32.75 -3.55
CA MET A 295 -48.42 -32.28 -4.10
C MET A 295 -47.27 -33.29 -4.06
N GLU A 296 -47.54 -34.55 -3.73
CA GLU A 296 -46.53 -35.61 -3.56
C GLU A 296 -45.70 -35.89 -4.83
N SER A 297 -46.36 -35.92 -5.99
CA SER A 297 -45.73 -36.14 -7.29
C SER A 297 -44.74 -35.03 -7.68
N VAL A 298 -45.02 -33.79 -7.27
CA VAL A 298 -44.18 -32.60 -7.55
C VAL A 298 -42.90 -32.65 -6.71
N VAL A 299 -43.03 -32.88 -5.41
CA VAL A 299 -41.89 -32.96 -4.46
C VAL A 299 -40.97 -34.13 -4.82
N LYS A 300 -41.54 -35.30 -5.14
CA LYS A 300 -40.79 -36.49 -5.57
C LYS A 300 -39.93 -36.22 -6.79
N SER A 301 -40.49 -35.57 -7.81
CA SER A 301 -39.78 -35.24 -9.06
C SER A 301 -38.64 -34.23 -8.84
N ILE A 302 -38.81 -33.26 -7.94
CA ILE A 302 -37.77 -32.26 -7.64
C ILE A 302 -36.61 -32.87 -6.85
N VAL A 303 -36.90 -33.67 -5.82
CA VAL A 303 -35.86 -34.33 -5.01
C VAL A 303 -35.05 -35.31 -5.86
N GLN A 304 -35.70 -36.05 -6.77
CA GLN A 304 -35.02 -36.94 -7.69
C GLN A 304 -34.05 -36.19 -8.62
N TYR A 305 -34.46 -35.03 -9.14
CA TYR A 305 -33.59 -34.15 -9.94
C TYR A 305 -32.38 -33.65 -9.14
N ILE A 306 -32.57 -33.20 -7.89
CA ILE A 306 -31.48 -32.74 -7.02
C ILE A 306 -30.48 -33.87 -6.76
N CYS A 307 -30.99 -35.05 -6.43
CA CYS A 307 -30.17 -36.24 -6.16
C CYS A 307 -29.35 -36.64 -7.39
N GLY A 308 -29.94 -36.63 -8.59
CA GLY A 308 -29.23 -36.90 -9.84
C GLY A 308 -28.09 -35.90 -10.12
N TYR A 309 -28.30 -34.61 -9.81
CA TYR A 309 -27.25 -33.61 -9.89
C TYR A 309 -26.10 -33.85 -8.89
N VAL A 310 -26.43 -34.21 -7.63
CA VAL A 310 -25.46 -34.52 -6.59
C VAL A 310 -24.62 -35.74 -6.99
N VAL A 311 -25.24 -36.80 -7.48
CA VAL A 311 -24.55 -37.99 -8.00
C VAL A 311 -23.58 -37.61 -9.11
N LYS A 312 -24.02 -36.82 -10.10
CA LYS A 312 -23.13 -36.34 -11.18
C LYS A 312 -21.90 -35.59 -10.65
N LYS A 313 -22.07 -34.72 -9.65
CA LYS A 313 -20.95 -33.97 -9.05
C LYS A 313 -20.00 -34.84 -8.23
N ILE A 314 -20.54 -35.86 -7.55
CA ILE A 314 -19.75 -36.82 -6.77
C ILE A 314 -19.00 -37.77 -7.71
N ALA A 315 -19.64 -38.27 -8.76
CA ALA A 315 -19.05 -39.15 -9.76
C ALA A 315 -17.82 -38.54 -10.44
N ASN A 316 -17.83 -37.23 -10.69
CA ASN A 316 -16.68 -36.51 -11.25
C ASN A 316 -15.48 -36.37 -10.30
N LYS A 317 -15.65 -36.66 -9.00
CA LYS A 317 -14.60 -36.56 -7.97
C LYS A 317 -14.09 -37.91 -7.50
N ILE A 318 -14.91 -38.97 -7.61
CA ILE A 318 -14.54 -40.32 -7.20
C ILE A 318 -13.79 -41.02 -8.34
N LYS A 319 -12.65 -41.64 -8.02
CA LYS A 319 -11.83 -42.40 -8.98
C LYS A 319 -12.19 -43.89 -9.07
N CYS A 320 -13.02 -44.38 -8.14
CA CYS A 320 -13.41 -45.79 -8.06
C CYS A 320 -14.71 -46.04 -8.83
N GLU A 321 -14.63 -46.82 -9.90
CA GLU A 321 -15.74 -47.07 -10.83
C GLU A 321 -16.89 -47.86 -10.19
N SER A 322 -16.59 -48.83 -9.33
CA SER A 322 -17.61 -49.58 -8.58
C SER A 322 -18.42 -48.68 -7.64
N CYS A 323 -17.78 -47.72 -6.97
CA CYS A 323 -18.45 -46.76 -6.11
C CYS A 323 -19.33 -45.80 -6.90
N VAL A 324 -18.92 -45.42 -8.12
CA VAL A 324 -19.70 -44.57 -9.01
C VAL A 324 -20.94 -45.33 -9.53
N ASN A 325 -20.81 -46.60 -9.85
CA ASN A 325 -21.91 -47.41 -10.37
C ASN A 325 -23.03 -47.64 -9.34
N VAL A 326 -22.72 -47.76 -8.04
CA VAL A 326 -23.72 -47.92 -6.96
C VAL A 326 -24.55 -46.63 -6.74
N LEU A 327 -24.05 -45.47 -7.18
CA LEU A 327 -24.76 -44.21 -7.06
C LEU A 327 -25.79 -43.99 -8.20
N TYR A 328 -25.70 -44.77 -9.28
CA TYR A 328 -26.63 -44.68 -10.41
C TYR A 328 -27.86 -45.59 -10.23
N GLY A 329 -29.00 -45.11 -10.69
CA GLY A 329 -30.26 -45.84 -10.74
C GLY A 329 -30.79 -46.01 -12.16
N GLU A 330 -31.87 -46.77 -12.31
CA GLU A 330 -32.51 -47.03 -13.61
C GLU A 330 -33.15 -45.77 -14.23
N VAL A 331 -33.06 -45.67 -15.55
CA VAL A 331 -33.65 -44.58 -16.35
C VAL A 331 -35.18 -44.71 -16.34
N LYS A 332 -35.89 -43.64 -15.97
CA LYS A 332 -37.36 -43.59 -16.00
C LYS A 332 -37.86 -42.60 -17.06
N GLU A 333 -38.73 -43.03 -17.97
CA GLU A 333 -39.34 -42.15 -18.97
C GLU A 333 -40.27 -41.11 -18.33
N GLY A 334 -40.32 -39.90 -18.90
CA GLY A 334 -41.23 -38.84 -18.42
C GLY A 334 -40.83 -38.07 -17.15
N SER A 335 -39.57 -38.15 -16.70
CA SER A 335 -39.12 -37.44 -15.49
C SER A 335 -38.57 -36.02 -15.78
N LEU A 336 -38.56 -35.16 -14.75
CA LEU A 336 -37.95 -33.82 -14.80
C LEU A 336 -36.47 -33.85 -15.21
N ILE A 337 -35.78 -34.97 -14.99
CA ILE A 337 -34.38 -35.18 -15.38
C ILE A 337 -34.24 -35.19 -16.91
N ASN A 338 -35.12 -35.92 -17.62
CA ASN A 338 -35.04 -36.02 -19.09
C ASN A 338 -35.35 -34.69 -19.78
N MET A 339 -36.32 -33.93 -19.26
CA MET A 339 -36.70 -32.64 -19.85
C MET A 339 -35.66 -31.53 -19.62
N LYS A 340 -34.76 -31.69 -18.65
CA LYS A 340 -33.76 -30.69 -18.27
C LYS A 340 -32.31 -31.14 -18.47
N ASP A 341 -32.10 -32.26 -19.15
CA ASP A 341 -30.76 -32.72 -19.45
C ASP A 341 -30.13 -31.84 -20.55
N VAL A 342 -29.03 -31.17 -20.21
CA VAL A 342 -28.24 -30.34 -21.15
C VAL A 342 -26.83 -30.92 -21.31
N GLY A 343 -26.63 -32.21 -21.00
CA GLY A 343 -25.37 -32.93 -21.23
C GLY A 343 -24.97 -33.89 -20.11
N GLY A 344 -25.81 -34.90 -19.82
CA GLY A 344 -25.47 -36.06 -19.01
C GLY A 344 -25.87 -35.95 -17.53
N LEU A 345 -27.07 -35.46 -17.20
CA LEU A 345 -27.66 -35.73 -15.88
C LEU A 345 -27.95 -37.22 -15.73
N VAL A 346 -27.82 -37.74 -14.51
CA VAL A 346 -27.88 -39.17 -14.21
C VAL A 346 -29.00 -39.46 -13.22
N TYR A 347 -29.58 -40.65 -13.31
CA TYR A 347 -30.58 -41.11 -12.35
C TYR A 347 -29.87 -41.54 -11.06
N PRO A 348 -30.31 -41.06 -9.88
CA PRO A 348 -29.75 -41.51 -8.62
C PRO A 348 -30.29 -42.91 -8.27
N SER A 349 -29.48 -43.70 -7.55
CA SER A 349 -29.96 -44.94 -6.95
C SER A 349 -31.03 -44.67 -5.89
N GLN A 350 -31.81 -45.69 -5.54
CA GLN A 350 -32.92 -45.59 -4.59
C GLN A 350 -32.44 -45.09 -3.21
N ASP A 351 -31.29 -45.57 -2.74
CA ASP A 351 -30.68 -45.16 -1.47
C ASP A 351 -30.34 -43.65 -1.45
N VAL A 352 -29.78 -43.15 -2.56
CA VAL A 352 -29.44 -41.73 -2.68
C VAL A 352 -30.70 -40.86 -2.69
N TYR A 353 -31.77 -41.33 -3.33
CA TYR A 353 -33.06 -40.66 -3.31
C TYR A 353 -33.64 -40.57 -1.89
N GLU A 354 -33.60 -41.67 -1.12
CA GLU A 354 -34.09 -41.70 0.27
C GLU A 354 -33.31 -40.77 1.19
N ILE A 355 -31.99 -40.73 1.05
CA ILE A 355 -31.12 -39.77 1.75
C ILE A 355 -31.51 -38.32 1.40
N GLY A 356 -31.79 -38.05 0.13
CA GLY A 356 -32.24 -36.74 -0.34
C GLY A 356 -33.57 -36.30 0.29
N VAL A 357 -34.55 -37.21 0.33
CA VAL A 357 -35.86 -36.96 0.97
C VAL A 357 -35.70 -36.70 2.48
N PHE A 358 -34.87 -37.50 3.15
CA PHE A 358 -34.59 -37.31 4.58
C PHE A 358 -33.92 -35.96 4.87
N SER A 359 -32.92 -35.60 4.06
CA SER A 359 -32.19 -34.33 4.20
C SER A 359 -33.11 -33.11 4.05
N GLU A 360 -33.98 -33.10 3.04
CA GLU A 360 -34.95 -32.01 2.83
C GLU A 360 -35.91 -31.85 4.02
N ARG A 361 -36.32 -32.97 4.64
CA ARG A 361 -37.17 -32.97 5.84
C ARG A 361 -36.48 -32.25 7.01
N VAL A 362 -35.19 -32.51 7.23
CA VAL A 362 -34.39 -31.88 8.29
C VAL A 362 -34.24 -30.38 8.04
N PHE A 363 -33.93 -29.98 6.81
CA PHE A 363 -33.75 -28.56 6.47
C PHE A 363 -35.01 -27.73 6.72
N ARG A 364 -36.19 -28.24 6.35
CA ARG A 364 -37.46 -27.54 6.59
C ARG A 364 -37.79 -27.36 8.07
N LYS A 365 -37.50 -28.37 8.91
CA LYS A 365 -37.70 -28.28 10.37
C LYS A 365 -36.87 -27.14 10.99
N HIS A 366 -35.70 -26.84 10.43
CA HIS A 366 -34.84 -25.74 10.88
C HIS A 366 -35.27 -24.36 10.34
N VAL A 367 -35.80 -24.29 9.11
CA VAL A 367 -36.29 -23.02 8.53
C VAL A 367 -37.54 -22.53 9.26
N SER A 368 -38.49 -23.41 9.59
CA SER A 368 -39.73 -23.05 10.31
C SER A 368 -39.51 -22.58 11.75
N ARG A 369 -38.40 -22.96 12.40
CA ARG A 369 -38.03 -22.48 13.74
C ARG A 369 -37.48 -21.05 13.76
N ARG A 370 -36.96 -20.54 12.63
CA ARG A 370 -36.42 -19.16 12.51
C ARG A 370 -37.48 -18.12 12.16
N SER A 371 -38.61 -18.52 11.57
CA SER A 371 -39.70 -17.60 11.18
C SER A 371 -40.58 -17.10 12.33
N VAL A 372 -40.42 -17.63 13.55
CA VAL A 372 -41.18 -17.19 14.75
C VAL A 372 -40.46 -16.09 15.55
N ALA A 373 -39.23 -15.72 15.18
CA ALA A 373 -38.45 -14.70 15.86
C ALA A 373 -38.08 -13.54 14.92
N ALA A 374 -39.06 -12.70 14.57
CA ALA A 374 -38.82 -11.37 14.03
C ALA A 374 -39.88 -10.39 14.56
N PRO A 375 -39.50 -9.32 15.29
CA PRO A 375 -40.44 -8.29 15.70
C PRO A 375 -40.82 -7.41 14.50
N ALA A 376 -42.11 -7.09 14.40
CA ALA A 376 -42.65 -6.14 13.44
C ALA A 376 -42.09 -4.73 13.69
N CYS A 377 -41.67 -4.04 12.63
CA CYS A 377 -41.44 -2.60 12.66
C CYS A 377 -42.27 -1.95 11.55
N ASP A 378 -43.29 -1.23 11.99
CA ASP A 378 -44.16 -0.38 11.19
C ASP A 378 -43.43 0.87 10.65
N ALA A 379 -44.05 1.44 9.62
CA ALA A 379 -43.60 2.55 8.80
C ALA A 379 -43.31 3.85 9.58
N GLY A 380 -42.17 4.49 9.26
CA GLY A 380 -41.84 5.83 9.73
C GLY A 380 -42.40 6.94 8.83
N GLY A 381 -43.29 7.76 9.39
CA GLY A 381 -43.57 9.13 8.94
C GLY A 381 -42.50 10.13 9.41
N ALA A 382 -42.37 11.23 8.68
CA ALA A 382 -41.32 12.26 8.75
C ALA A 382 -41.23 13.04 10.10
N PRO A 383 -40.10 13.72 10.39
CA PRO A 383 -39.81 14.29 11.71
C PRO A 383 -40.28 15.75 11.86
N ARG A 384 -40.74 16.12 13.06
CA ARG A 384 -40.74 17.53 13.53
C ARG A 384 -40.39 17.63 15.01
N ARG A 385 -39.38 18.49 15.25
CA ARG A 385 -39.06 19.38 16.41
C ARG A 385 -39.14 18.84 17.86
N ALA A 386 -38.02 19.09 18.57
CA ALA A 386 -37.75 19.13 20.02
C ALA A 386 -38.87 19.76 20.90
N PRO A 387 -38.88 19.66 22.26
CA PRO A 387 -37.75 19.48 23.19
C PRO A 387 -37.95 18.58 24.45
N VAL A 388 -36.84 18.38 25.16
CA VAL A 388 -36.61 17.88 26.55
C VAL A 388 -37.57 18.58 27.56
N PRO A 389 -38.17 17.97 28.63
CA PRO A 389 -37.42 17.52 29.83
C PRO A 389 -38.02 16.45 30.81
N ARG A 390 -37.13 15.98 31.70
CA ARG A 390 -37.24 15.71 33.16
C ARG A 390 -38.19 14.63 33.77
N VAL A 391 -37.52 13.72 34.52
CA VAL A 391 -37.67 13.37 35.97
C VAL A 391 -39.02 12.88 36.51
N ALA A 392 -38.95 11.78 37.29
CA ALA A 392 -39.70 11.44 38.53
C ALA A 392 -40.28 10.00 38.47
N THR A 393 -39.59 9.01 39.06
CA THR A 393 -39.72 8.49 40.45
C THR A 393 -40.93 7.60 40.75
N MET A 394 -40.59 6.41 41.26
CA MET A 394 -41.19 5.72 42.42
C MET A 394 -42.61 5.10 42.31
N ARG A 395 -42.68 3.75 42.43
CA ARG A 395 -43.03 2.97 43.66
C ARG A 395 -43.60 1.59 43.27
N GLY A 396 -43.07 0.51 43.87
CA GLY A 396 -43.75 -0.80 43.97
C GLY A 396 -44.84 -0.77 45.05
N PRO A 397 -45.11 -1.86 45.81
CA PRO A 397 -44.82 -3.29 45.62
C PRO A 397 -46.04 -4.19 45.98
N ARG A 398 -45.88 -5.53 45.91
CA ARG A 398 -46.35 -6.58 46.89
C ARG A 398 -46.27 -7.97 46.21
N ARG A 399 -45.36 -8.85 46.65
CA ARG A 399 -45.51 -9.95 47.64
C ARG A 399 -46.45 -11.08 47.15
N ALA A 400 -46.24 -12.37 47.34
CA ALA A 400 -45.17 -13.29 47.81
C ALA A 400 -45.83 -14.70 47.67
N THR A 401 -45.17 -15.84 47.40
CA THR A 401 -44.46 -16.70 48.38
C THR A 401 -44.23 -18.11 47.77
N HIS A 402 -43.06 -18.70 48.09
CA HIS A 402 -42.68 -20.13 48.34
C HIS A 402 -43.01 -21.24 47.30
N ALA A 403 -42.13 -22.18 46.92
CA ALA A 403 -41.10 -22.91 47.68
C ALA A 403 -39.92 -23.45 46.79
N ALA A 404 -38.79 -23.78 47.42
CA ALA A 404 -37.57 -24.44 46.89
C ALA A 404 -37.30 -25.72 47.76
N PRO A 405 -36.19 -26.50 47.66
CA PRO A 405 -35.06 -26.54 46.70
C PRO A 405 -34.63 -27.98 46.27
N HIS A 406 -33.74 -28.12 45.27
CA HIS A 406 -32.52 -28.97 45.28
C HIS A 406 -31.83 -28.93 43.90
N ALA A 407 -30.51 -29.09 43.88
CA ALA A 407 -29.58 -29.09 42.73
C ALA A 407 -29.06 -27.71 42.25
N ALA A 408 -28.46 -26.98 43.19
CA ALA A 408 -27.36 -26.07 42.89
C ALA A 408 -26.05 -26.87 42.83
N LEU A 409 -25.48 -27.07 41.64
CA LEU A 409 -24.06 -27.14 41.29
C LEU A 409 -23.97 -27.61 39.82
N HIS A 410 -23.62 -26.70 38.90
CA HIS A 410 -23.09 -26.92 37.51
C HIS A 410 -23.47 -25.79 36.52
N ALA A 411 -24.27 -24.80 36.94
CA ALA A 411 -24.62 -23.64 36.11
C ALA A 411 -23.59 -22.48 36.12
N ALA A 412 -22.44 -22.64 36.77
CA ALA A 412 -21.46 -21.56 36.97
C ALA A 412 -20.20 -21.60 36.07
N SER A 413 -20.06 -22.57 35.15
CA SER A 413 -18.87 -22.66 34.26
C SER A 413 -19.09 -22.24 32.80
N TYR A 414 -20.33 -22.14 32.32
CA TYR A 414 -20.60 -21.75 30.92
C TYR A 414 -20.87 -20.26 30.72
N ALA A 415 -21.21 -19.53 31.78
CA ALA A 415 -21.38 -18.07 31.70
C ALA A 415 -20.03 -17.33 31.65
N ALA A 416 -18.97 -17.86 32.28
CA ALA A 416 -17.66 -17.22 32.33
C ALA A 416 -16.86 -17.32 31.01
N THR A 417 -17.11 -18.34 30.18
CA THR A 417 -16.46 -18.47 28.85
C THR A 417 -17.19 -17.67 27.76
N ALA A 418 -18.50 -17.49 27.90
CA ALA A 418 -19.29 -16.64 26.99
C ALA A 418 -18.96 -15.15 27.16
N THR A 419 -18.71 -14.66 28.39
CA THR A 419 -18.30 -13.26 28.61
C THR A 419 -16.85 -13.00 28.19
N LEU A 420 -15.96 -14.01 28.28
CA LEU A 420 -14.59 -13.90 27.78
C LEU A 420 -14.54 -13.90 26.24
N LEU A 421 -15.40 -14.68 25.58
CA LEU A 421 -15.55 -14.65 24.11
C LEU A 421 -16.24 -13.37 23.62
N LEU A 422 -17.19 -12.80 24.38
CA LEU A 422 -17.79 -11.50 24.04
C LEU A 422 -16.78 -10.35 24.22
N LEU A 423 -15.89 -10.42 25.21
CA LEU A 423 -14.79 -9.47 25.40
C LEU A 423 -13.69 -9.64 24.33
N VAL A 424 -13.44 -10.85 23.81
CA VAL A 424 -12.52 -11.07 22.66
C VAL A 424 -13.16 -10.63 21.34
N VAL A 425 -14.48 -10.73 21.18
CA VAL A 425 -15.22 -10.25 20.00
C VAL A 425 -15.39 -8.73 20.00
N LEU A 426 -15.50 -8.09 21.17
CA LEU A 426 -15.56 -6.63 21.28
C LEU A 426 -14.16 -5.98 21.33
N ALA A 427 -13.12 -6.66 21.79
CA ALA A 427 -11.73 -6.19 21.69
C ALA A 427 -11.15 -6.24 20.25
N ASN A 428 -11.80 -6.94 19.31
CA ASN A 428 -11.44 -6.94 17.89
C ASN A 428 -12.32 -6.02 17.01
N ARG A 429 -13.08 -5.10 17.61
CA ARG A 429 -13.67 -3.95 16.90
C ARG A 429 -13.05 -2.63 17.36
N ALA A 430 -11.72 -2.58 17.41
CA ALA A 430 -11.03 -1.32 17.19
C ALA A 430 -11.15 -0.99 15.70
N VAL A 431 -11.99 0.00 15.39
CA VAL A 431 -12.03 0.69 14.09
C VAL A 431 -10.61 1.09 13.74
N HIS A 432 -9.96 0.36 12.84
CA HIS A 432 -8.83 0.89 12.11
C HIS A 432 -9.42 1.82 11.06
N ALA A 433 -9.22 3.11 11.28
CA ALA A 433 -9.23 4.09 10.21
C ALA A 433 -8.16 3.68 9.20
N ASP A 434 -8.55 2.94 8.17
CA ASP A 434 -7.64 2.55 7.08
C ASP A 434 -7.42 3.78 6.21
N ASN A 435 -6.46 4.63 6.62
CA ASN A 435 -5.76 5.52 5.71
C ASN A 435 -5.33 4.65 4.52
N GLY A 436 -5.75 5.00 3.31
CA GLY A 436 -5.43 4.26 2.10
C GLY A 436 -3.92 4.04 1.97
N LEU A 437 -3.44 2.93 2.50
CA LEU A 437 -2.05 2.55 2.51
C LEU A 437 -1.82 1.76 1.23
N ILE A 438 -0.89 2.25 0.41
CA ILE A 438 -0.40 1.55 -0.77
C ILE A 438 0.02 0.14 -0.33
N LYS A 439 -0.73 -0.89 -0.73
CA LYS A 439 -0.29 -2.28 -0.55
C LYS A 439 0.66 -2.62 -1.70
N GLY A 440 1.95 -2.47 -1.42
CA GLY A 440 3.07 -2.92 -2.23
C GLY A 440 4.19 -3.42 -1.31
N GLN A 441 5.08 -4.28 -1.82
CA GLN A 441 6.28 -4.68 -1.09
C GLN A 441 7.43 -3.76 -1.49
N ARG A 442 8.27 -3.34 -0.53
CA ARG A 442 9.47 -2.53 -0.82
C ARG A 442 10.37 -3.32 -1.78
N ALA A 443 10.82 -2.69 -2.86
CA ALA A 443 11.70 -3.36 -3.81
C ALA A 443 13.02 -3.74 -3.11
N PRO A 444 13.54 -4.97 -3.29
CA PRO A 444 14.79 -5.40 -2.70
C PRO A 444 15.99 -4.84 -3.46
N CYS A 445 17.12 -4.69 -2.78
CA CYS A 445 18.41 -4.33 -3.38
C CYS A 445 19.57 -5.01 -2.63
N SER A 446 20.71 -5.17 -3.29
CA SER A 446 21.81 -6.02 -2.79
C SER A 446 23.00 -5.24 -2.22
N ASN A 447 23.32 -4.06 -2.77
CA ASN A 447 24.48 -3.26 -2.37
C ASN A 447 23.98 -2.00 -1.65
N GLU A 448 24.26 -1.90 -0.36
CA GLU A 448 23.88 -0.74 0.46
C GLU A 448 24.50 0.55 -0.08
N GLY A 449 23.76 1.67 -0.02
CA GLY A 449 24.23 2.98 -0.47
C GLY A 449 24.26 3.19 -2.00
N GLU A 450 24.06 2.14 -2.80
CA GLU A 450 24.06 2.25 -4.26
C GLU A 450 22.84 3.01 -4.79
N ALA A 451 23.07 3.91 -5.75
CA ALA A 451 22.00 4.59 -6.47
C ALA A 451 21.26 3.59 -7.35
N VAL A 452 19.96 3.43 -7.09
CA VAL A 452 19.08 2.53 -7.84
C VAL A 452 18.44 3.35 -8.95
N ARG A 453 18.82 3.08 -10.20
CA ARG A 453 18.12 3.67 -11.34
C ARG A 453 16.75 3.02 -11.48
N LEU A 454 15.69 3.81 -11.44
CA LEU A 454 14.35 3.40 -11.83
C LEU A 454 14.29 3.30 -13.36
N GLN A 455 15.01 2.34 -13.94
CA GLN A 455 14.88 2.06 -15.37
C GLN A 455 13.64 1.22 -15.59
N ASP A 456 12.56 1.90 -15.95
CA ASP A 456 11.40 1.27 -16.54
C ASP A 456 11.30 1.73 -18.00
N SER A 457 11.50 0.79 -18.92
CA SER A 457 11.35 1.03 -20.37
C SER A 457 9.92 1.38 -20.80
N ARG A 458 8.97 1.43 -19.86
CA ARG A 458 7.55 1.81 -20.04
C ARG A 458 7.27 3.31 -19.79
N LEU A 459 8.24 4.09 -19.32
CA LEU A 459 8.08 5.53 -19.11
C LEU A 459 8.58 6.27 -20.37
N GLU A 460 7.66 6.82 -21.16
CA GLU A 460 7.97 7.57 -22.40
C GLU A 460 8.76 8.87 -22.17
N HIS A 461 8.90 9.31 -20.92
CA HIS A 461 9.69 10.47 -20.50
C HIS A 461 10.56 10.08 -19.30
N ASP A 462 11.75 10.66 -19.19
CA ASP A 462 12.74 10.29 -18.17
C ASP A 462 12.38 10.83 -16.77
N TRP A 463 11.43 10.16 -16.09
CA TRP A 463 11.10 10.43 -14.69
C TRP A 463 12.18 9.93 -13.72
N SER A 464 13.31 9.38 -14.20
CA SER A 464 14.42 8.99 -13.32
C SER A 464 15.10 10.20 -12.66
N SER A 465 14.88 11.40 -13.20
CA SER A 465 15.23 12.70 -12.60
C SER A 465 14.32 13.09 -11.41
N CYS A 466 13.11 12.52 -11.31
CA CYS A 466 12.13 12.86 -10.29
C CYS A 466 12.32 12.15 -8.96
N PHE A 467 13.17 11.12 -8.92
CA PHE A 467 13.34 10.31 -7.72
C PHE A 467 14.79 9.87 -7.62
N ARG A 468 15.45 10.23 -6.53
CA ARG A 468 16.75 9.68 -6.18
C ARG A 468 16.54 8.48 -5.28
N CYS A 469 16.72 7.29 -5.85
CA CYS A 469 16.60 6.04 -5.10
C CYS A 469 17.96 5.52 -4.69
N ILE A 470 18.08 5.08 -3.45
CA ILE A 470 19.26 4.42 -2.91
C ILE A 470 18.88 3.11 -2.26
N CYS A 471 19.80 2.16 -2.24
CA CYS A 471 19.63 0.96 -1.44
C CYS A 471 19.88 1.26 0.05
N LYS A 472 18.86 1.05 0.89
CA LYS A 472 18.93 1.25 2.33
C LYS A 472 18.33 0.05 3.08
N ASN A 473 19.11 -0.57 3.93
CA ASN A 473 18.84 -1.82 4.65
C ASN A 473 18.34 -2.95 3.74
N GLY A 474 18.88 -3.02 2.52
CA GLY A 474 18.48 -3.97 1.49
C GLY A 474 17.11 -3.68 0.85
N PHE A 475 16.53 -2.50 1.07
CA PHE A 475 15.34 -2.02 0.36
C PHE A 475 15.67 -0.78 -0.49
N VAL A 476 15.02 -0.66 -1.64
CA VAL A 476 15.05 0.57 -2.42
C VAL A 476 14.29 1.65 -1.65
N GLU A 477 14.99 2.72 -1.30
CA GLU A 477 14.43 3.91 -0.66
C GLU A 477 14.58 5.09 -1.62
N CYS A 478 13.45 5.52 -2.16
CA CYS A 478 13.38 6.65 -3.08
C CYS A 478 13.01 7.91 -2.34
N ARG A 479 13.80 8.96 -2.52
CA ARG A 479 13.40 10.32 -2.16
C ARG A 479 12.90 11.02 -3.41
N SER A 480 11.95 11.93 -3.22
CA SER A 480 11.47 12.79 -4.28
C SER A 480 12.59 13.73 -4.72
N GLY A 481 12.92 13.73 -6.00
CA GLY A 481 13.76 14.73 -6.67
C GLY A 481 13.07 16.11 -6.77
N VAL A 482 11.84 16.23 -6.26
CA VAL A 482 11.11 17.51 -6.15
C VAL A 482 11.84 18.51 -5.24
N GLU A 483 12.80 18.09 -4.42
CA GLU A 483 13.67 19.03 -3.68
C GLU A 483 14.59 19.85 -4.62
N GLU A 484 14.76 19.46 -5.89
CA GLU A 484 15.40 20.26 -6.94
C GLU A 484 14.38 21.08 -7.77
N CYS A 485 13.07 20.80 -7.63
CA CYS A 485 12.03 21.71 -8.14
C CYS A 485 11.91 22.88 -7.15
N GLY A 486 12.16 24.11 -7.61
CA GLY A 486 12.03 25.30 -6.76
C GLY A 486 10.67 25.37 -6.04
N PRO A 487 10.58 26.04 -4.87
CA PRO A 487 9.37 26.08 -4.06
C PRO A 487 8.16 26.56 -4.87
N MET A 488 7.08 25.77 -4.87
CA MET A 488 5.82 26.06 -5.59
C MET A 488 4.70 26.53 -4.66
N ASP A 489 4.97 26.62 -3.36
CA ASP A 489 3.97 26.89 -2.32
C ASP A 489 3.34 28.28 -2.44
N ASP A 490 4.04 29.22 -3.09
CA ASP A 490 3.59 30.60 -3.31
C ASP A 490 3.14 30.88 -4.77
N CYS A 491 3.11 29.85 -5.61
CA CYS A 491 2.76 30.03 -7.01
C CYS A 491 1.24 30.19 -7.18
N ALA A 492 0.80 31.41 -7.47
CA ALA A 492 -0.60 31.70 -7.73
C ALA A 492 -1.12 31.11 -9.06
N VAL A 493 -0.27 31.07 -10.09
CA VAL A 493 -0.63 30.64 -11.45
C VAL A 493 0.36 29.59 -11.94
N VAL A 494 -0.06 28.32 -11.90
CA VAL A 494 0.77 27.17 -12.29
C VAL A 494 0.57 26.86 -13.76
N MET A 495 1.66 26.73 -14.51
CA MET A 495 1.64 26.30 -15.91
C MET A 495 1.35 24.80 -16.01
N PRO A 496 0.74 24.32 -17.11
CA PRO A 496 0.58 22.89 -17.39
C PRO A 496 1.93 22.14 -17.26
N ARG A 497 1.91 20.93 -16.69
CA ARG A 497 3.15 20.16 -16.45
C ARG A 497 3.74 19.67 -17.76
N GLU A 498 4.99 20.03 -18.00
CA GLU A 498 5.90 19.38 -18.96
C GLU A 498 7.02 18.72 -18.15
N GLY A 499 6.97 17.39 -17.99
CA GLY A 499 7.94 16.64 -17.17
C GLY A 499 7.64 16.65 -15.66
N CYS A 500 8.71 16.58 -14.85
CA CYS A 500 8.65 16.33 -13.41
C CYS A 500 8.10 17.49 -12.57
N CYS A 501 8.64 18.68 -12.80
CA CYS A 501 8.35 19.89 -12.04
C CYS A 501 7.20 20.65 -12.69
N ALA A 502 6.21 21.05 -11.90
CA ALA A 502 5.30 22.11 -12.34
C ALA A 502 6.07 23.45 -12.31
N ARG A 503 5.82 24.33 -13.28
CA ARG A 503 6.46 25.65 -13.34
C ARG A 503 5.45 26.73 -13.01
N CYS A 504 5.88 27.72 -12.25
CA CYS A 504 5.08 28.91 -12.04
C CYS A 504 5.12 29.80 -13.29
N LYS A 505 4.01 30.46 -13.63
CA LYS A 505 3.90 31.29 -14.82
C LYS A 505 4.94 32.42 -14.79
N GLY A 506 5.81 32.46 -15.81
CA GLY A 506 6.78 33.54 -16.00
C GLY A 506 6.13 34.85 -16.47
N CYS A 507 6.94 35.89 -16.56
CA CYS A 507 6.54 37.21 -17.04
C CYS A 507 7.30 37.54 -18.32
N TRP A 508 6.61 38.11 -19.31
CA TRP A 508 7.24 38.59 -20.53
C TRP A 508 7.44 40.11 -20.46
N TYR A 509 8.67 40.58 -20.58
CA TYR A 509 9.01 42.00 -20.50
C TYR A 509 10.14 42.37 -21.46
N ASN A 510 9.95 43.45 -22.22
CA ASN A 510 10.97 44.01 -23.11
C ASN A 510 11.67 42.95 -24.02
N GLY A 511 10.90 41.99 -24.54
CA GLY A 511 11.40 40.92 -25.41
C GLY A 511 12.06 39.72 -24.71
N THR A 512 12.11 39.71 -23.37
CA THR A 512 12.72 38.63 -22.57
C THR A 512 11.69 37.95 -21.67
N GLU A 513 11.79 36.63 -21.53
CA GLU A 513 11.00 35.87 -20.55
C GLU A 513 11.75 35.78 -19.22
N HIS A 514 11.09 36.23 -18.15
CA HIS A 514 11.58 36.16 -16.78
C HIS A 514 10.83 35.07 -16.02
N ALA A 515 11.56 34.20 -15.32
CA ALA A 515 10.95 33.19 -14.47
C ALA A 515 10.20 33.84 -13.29
N SER A 516 9.13 33.21 -12.79
CA SER A 516 8.47 33.68 -11.57
C SER A 516 9.44 33.70 -10.39
N HIS A 517 9.22 34.64 -9.47
CA HIS A 517 10.06 34.93 -8.29
C HIS A 517 11.45 35.47 -8.60
N THR A 518 11.69 35.93 -9.84
CA THR A 518 12.94 36.62 -10.20
C THR A 518 12.83 38.13 -10.01
N GLU A 519 13.97 38.74 -9.74
CA GLU A 519 14.11 40.18 -9.51
C GLU A 519 15.34 40.71 -10.25
N TRP A 520 15.21 41.88 -10.85
CA TRP A 520 16.30 42.56 -11.56
C TRP A 520 16.18 44.08 -11.42
N GLY A 521 17.28 44.79 -11.70
CA GLY A 521 17.35 46.25 -11.62
C GLY A 521 17.50 46.90 -12.99
N GLU A 522 16.81 48.02 -13.21
CA GLU A 522 16.86 48.81 -14.44
C GLU A 522 16.69 50.31 -14.11
N ASP A 523 17.69 51.14 -14.43
CA ASP A 523 17.68 52.60 -14.19
C ASP A 523 17.26 53.03 -12.77
N GLY A 524 17.80 52.35 -11.74
CA GLY A 524 17.45 52.63 -10.34
C GLY A 524 16.05 52.17 -9.91
N ARG A 525 15.33 51.43 -10.77
CA ARG A 525 14.09 50.73 -10.45
C ARG A 525 14.38 49.26 -10.20
N VAL A 526 13.56 48.65 -9.35
CA VAL A 526 13.55 47.21 -9.10
C VAL A 526 12.30 46.62 -9.74
N LEU A 527 12.51 45.63 -10.60
CA LEU A 527 11.46 44.86 -11.26
C LEU A 527 11.43 43.46 -10.66
N ARG A 528 10.23 42.99 -10.35
CA ARG A 528 10.02 41.64 -9.79
C ARG A 528 8.87 40.93 -10.48
N CYS A 529 9.11 39.70 -10.92
CA CYS A 529 8.10 38.84 -11.53
C CYS A 529 7.46 37.91 -10.49
N GLU A 530 6.14 37.90 -10.40
CA GLU A 530 5.33 37.02 -9.55
C GLU A 530 4.17 36.44 -10.37
N ALA A 531 4.30 35.18 -10.80
CA ALA A 531 3.24 34.39 -11.45
C ALA A 531 2.50 35.13 -12.61
N GLY A 532 3.25 35.79 -13.49
CA GLY A 532 2.72 36.58 -14.62
C GLY A 532 2.41 38.05 -14.32
N VAL A 533 2.82 38.56 -13.16
CA VAL A 533 2.74 39.98 -12.77
C VAL A 533 4.14 40.54 -12.56
N ILE A 534 4.45 41.65 -13.21
CA ILE A 534 5.68 42.41 -13.00
C ILE A 534 5.36 43.61 -12.12
N THR A 535 6.09 43.76 -11.04
CA THR A 535 6.05 44.97 -10.20
C THR A 535 7.31 45.77 -10.40
N ILE A 536 7.14 47.00 -10.87
CA ILE A 536 8.19 48.00 -11.04
C ILE A 536 8.06 48.99 -9.88
N SER A 537 9.13 49.13 -9.08
CA SER A 537 9.16 50.05 -7.94
C SER A 537 10.51 50.76 -7.86
N ARG A 538 10.53 51.94 -7.23
CA ARG A 538 11.78 52.60 -6.83
C ARG A 538 11.99 52.37 -5.33
N PRO A 539 13.14 51.83 -4.88
CA PRO A 539 13.44 51.74 -3.46
C PRO A 539 13.49 53.13 -2.82
N GLU A 540 12.99 53.25 -1.59
CA GLU A 540 13.13 54.47 -0.80
C GLU A 540 14.33 54.35 0.14
N CYS A 541 15.23 55.31 0.08
CA CYS A 541 16.45 55.28 0.90
C CYS A 541 16.17 55.77 2.31
N TYR A 542 16.84 55.16 3.28
CA TYR A 542 16.81 55.57 4.68
C TYR A 542 18.24 55.63 5.21
N ALA A 543 18.55 56.63 6.03
CA ALA A 543 19.85 56.74 6.67
C ALA A 543 19.62 56.98 8.17
N PRO A 544 19.88 55.99 9.05
CA PRO A 544 19.68 56.11 10.49
C PRO A 544 20.81 56.90 11.18
N CYS A 545 21.40 57.89 10.49
CA CYS A 545 22.50 58.71 11.00
C CYS A 545 22.30 60.18 10.62
N GLU A 546 22.85 61.09 11.43
CA GLU A 546 22.67 62.53 11.25
C GLU A 546 23.37 63.10 10.01
N ARG A 547 24.48 62.48 9.57
CA ARG A 547 25.31 62.96 8.44
C ARG A 547 25.60 61.86 7.42
N PRO A 548 24.61 61.48 6.60
CA PRO A 548 24.80 60.50 5.54
C PRO A 548 25.74 60.98 4.45
N ARG A 549 26.58 60.09 3.92
CA ARG A 549 27.45 60.35 2.78
C ARG A 549 26.89 59.73 1.50
N HIS A 550 26.89 60.48 0.40
CA HIS A 550 26.63 59.93 -0.92
C HIS A 550 27.90 59.30 -1.49
N GLN A 551 27.88 57.99 -1.70
CA GLN A 551 28.96 57.27 -2.38
C GLN A 551 28.40 56.64 -3.67
N ARG A 552 29.18 56.67 -4.75
CA ARG A 552 28.84 55.92 -5.98
C ARG A 552 29.10 54.43 -5.72
N HIS A 553 28.20 53.55 -6.19
CA HIS A 553 28.25 52.08 -6.04
C HIS A 553 27.79 51.50 -4.69
N THR A 554 26.85 52.17 -4.01
CA THR A 554 26.15 51.62 -2.83
C THR A 554 24.89 50.84 -3.24
N HIS A 555 24.32 50.06 -2.32
CA HIS A 555 23.11 49.28 -2.57
C HIS A 555 21.94 50.22 -2.98
N TYR A 556 21.44 50.09 -4.22
CA TYR A 556 20.44 50.98 -4.83
C TYR A 556 20.80 52.49 -4.87
N ASN A 557 22.09 52.85 -4.81
CA ASN A 557 22.59 54.24 -4.74
C ASN A 557 22.09 55.02 -3.51
N CYS A 558 21.75 54.35 -2.41
CA CYS A 558 21.36 55.02 -1.18
C CYS A 558 22.54 55.68 -0.45
N PRO A 559 22.30 56.78 0.28
CA PRO A 559 23.27 57.35 1.21
C PRO A 559 23.70 56.33 2.27
N VAL A 560 24.93 56.47 2.77
CA VAL A 560 25.53 55.56 3.76
C VAL A 560 25.88 56.25 5.07
N CYS A 561 25.83 55.48 6.16
CA CYS A 561 26.32 55.86 7.48
C CYS A 561 27.71 55.26 7.73
N ASP A 562 28.60 56.00 8.40
CA ASP A 562 30.00 55.59 8.63
C ASP A 562 30.14 54.41 9.62
N GLU A 563 29.09 54.07 10.37
CA GLU A 563 29.06 52.94 11.28
C GLU A 563 28.00 51.89 10.89
N CYS A 564 28.35 50.60 10.99
CA CYS A 564 27.44 49.47 10.76
C CYS A 564 26.60 49.14 11.99
N VAL A 565 25.85 50.12 12.48
CA VAL A 565 24.96 49.97 13.64
C VAL A 565 23.54 50.38 13.25
N ILE A 566 22.57 49.52 13.52
CA ILE A 566 21.14 49.83 13.37
C ILE A 566 20.39 49.29 14.57
N ASN A 567 19.57 50.13 15.21
CA ASN A 567 18.84 49.77 16.43
C ASN A 567 19.76 49.03 17.43
N GLY A 568 20.98 49.56 17.63
CA GLY A 568 22.01 49.06 18.54
C GLY A 568 22.65 47.71 18.20
N GLN A 569 22.24 47.07 17.11
CA GLN A 569 22.87 45.84 16.63
C GLN A 569 24.03 46.19 15.71
N ARG A 570 25.24 45.75 16.08
CA ARG A 570 26.41 45.78 15.19
C ARG A 570 26.24 44.74 14.09
N VAL A 571 26.10 45.21 12.86
CA VAL A 571 25.92 44.37 11.68
C VAL A 571 27.28 43.89 11.20
N GLY A 572 27.46 42.57 11.13
CA GLY A 572 28.66 41.98 10.53
C GLY A 572 28.74 42.26 9.03
N GLU A 573 29.95 42.40 8.50
CA GLU A 573 30.21 42.65 7.07
C GLU A 573 29.43 41.68 6.17
N GLY A 574 28.69 42.21 5.20
CA GLY A 574 27.92 41.42 4.23
C GLY A 574 26.62 40.79 4.77
N ARG A 575 26.21 41.09 6.02
CA ARG A 575 24.95 40.59 6.61
C ARG A 575 23.81 41.60 6.43
N ASP A 576 22.61 41.09 6.17
CA ASP A 576 21.38 41.87 6.10
C ASP A 576 20.66 41.87 7.45
N VAL A 577 20.20 43.04 7.90
CA VAL A 577 19.41 43.21 9.14
C VAL A 577 18.06 43.82 8.82
N ARG A 578 17.00 43.30 9.46
CA ARG A 578 15.62 43.77 9.37
C ARG A 578 15.18 44.43 10.66
N VAL A 579 14.31 45.43 10.50
CA VAL A 579 13.64 46.14 11.60
C VAL A 579 12.22 45.57 11.74
N PRO A 580 11.85 44.94 12.86
CA PRO A 580 10.51 44.36 13.08
C PRO A 580 9.35 45.34 12.87
N GLU A 581 9.57 46.62 13.19
CA GLU A 581 8.59 47.71 13.05
C GLU A 581 8.44 48.16 11.59
N GLU A 582 9.46 47.94 10.75
CA GLU A 582 9.47 48.25 9.32
C GLU A 582 10.06 47.04 8.55
N PRO A 583 9.31 45.92 8.41
CA PRO A 583 9.87 44.65 7.94
C PRO A 583 10.50 44.69 6.54
N CYS A 584 10.08 45.65 5.71
CA CYS A 584 10.56 45.85 4.33
C CYS A 584 11.79 46.73 4.22
N LEU A 585 12.23 47.32 5.34
CA LEU A 585 13.49 48.02 5.44
C LEU A 585 14.61 46.99 5.60
N SER A 586 15.54 46.98 4.66
CA SER A 586 16.74 46.14 4.71
C SER A 586 17.96 47.02 4.78
N CYS A 587 18.84 46.71 5.73
CA CYS A 587 20.11 47.40 5.91
C CYS A 587 21.27 46.43 5.78
N ARG A 588 22.31 46.83 5.06
CA ARG A 588 23.51 46.02 4.82
C ARG A 588 24.75 46.81 5.18
N CYS A 589 25.67 46.17 5.90
CA CYS A 589 27.02 46.67 6.13
C CYS A 589 27.91 46.30 4.94
N VAL A 590 28.45 47.30 4.25
CA VAL A 590 29.38 47.13 3.12
C VAL A 590 30.61 47.98 3.37
N ARG A 591 31.77 47.34 3.52
CA ARG A 591 33.07 47.97 3.77
C ARG A 591 33.02 48.91 4.97
N GLY A 592 32.35 48.48 6.04
CA GLY A 592 32.20 49.26 7.26
C GLY A 592 31.19 50.41 7.20
N THR A 593 30.49 50.65 6.07
CA THR A 593 29.41 51.63 5.98
C THR A 593 28.03 50.97 5.88
N LEU A 594 27.03 51.54 6.53
CA LEU A 594 25.65 51.03 6.52
C LEU A 594 24.84 51.68 5.41
N SER A 595 24.21 50.86 4.57
CA SER A 595 23.27 51.30 3.52
C SER A 595 21.90 50.69 3.79
N CYS A 596 20.85 51.51 3.89
CA CYS A 596 19.48 51.05 4.11
C CYS A 596 18.53 51.48 2.98
N ALA A 597 17.66 50.56 2.58
CA ALA A 597 16.61 50.83 1.60
C ALA A 597 15.32 50.09 1.94
N LYS A 598 14.19 50.80 1.88
CA LYS A 598 12.84 50.26 1.98
C LYS A 598 12.36 49.88 0.58
N ARG A 599 11.76 48.70 0.49
CA ARG A 599 11.29 48.13 -0.78
C ARG A 599 9.78 47.97 -0.77
N ALA A 600 9.13 48.27 -1.91
CA ALA A 600 7.73 47.93 -2.09
C ALA A 600 7.57 46.41 -2.27
N CYS A 601 6.48 45.86 -1.73
CA CYS A 601 6.11 44.49 -1.98
C CYS A 601 5.60 44.28 -3.39
N ALA A 602 5.84 43.10 -3.94
CA ALA A 602 5.34 42.71 -5.25
C ALA A 602 3.80 42.69 -5.25
N VAL A 603 3.22 43.15 -6.36
CA VAL A 603 1.80 43.03 -6.66
C VAL A 603 1.52 41.56 -6.96
N LEU A 604 0.65 40.95 -6.16
CA LEU A 604 0.34 39.53 -6.27
C LEU A 604 -0.87 39.31 -7.20
N PRO A 605 -0.85 38.28 -8.06
CA PRO A 605 -1.98 37.94 -8.91
C PRO A 605 -3.17 37.31 -8.17
N CYS A 606 -3.00 36.87 -6.92
CA CYS A 606 -4.09 36.32 -6.12
C CYS A 606 -4.92 37.41 -5.42
N PRO A 607 -6.21 37.16 -5.14
CA PRO A 607 -7.06 38.13 -4.44
C PRO A 607 -6.60 38.34 -3.00
N ARG A 608 -6.84 39.53 -2.42
CA ARG A 608 -6.44 39.88 -1.03
C ARG A 608 -6.85 38.85 0.02
N ALA A 609 -8.01 38.21 -0.14
CA ALA A 609 -8.49 37.16 0.77
C ALA A 609 -7.60 35.90 0.82
N HIS A 610 -6.74 35.70 -0.18
CA HIS A 610 -5.78 34.59 -0.27
C HIS A 610 -4.33 35.10 -0.15
N GLN A 611 -4.12 36.30 0.36
CA GLN A 611 -2.79 36.82 0.66
C GLN A 611 -2.52 36.63 2.15
N HIS A 612 -1.35 36.10 2.48
CA HIS A 612 -0.89 35.95 3.86
C HIS A 612 0.58 36.34 3.94
N THR A 613 1.00 36.96 5.05
CA THR A 613 2.41 37.29 5.29
C THR A 613 3.00 36.28 6.25
N PRO A 614 3.96 35.44 5.82
CA PRO A 614 4.60 34.49 6.72
C PRO A 614 5.30 35.18 7.90
N PRO A 615 5.35 34.56 9.10
CA PRO A 615 6.05 35.13 10.25
C PRO A 615 7.53 35.45 9.93
N GLY A 616 7.97 36.68 10.19
CA GLY A 616 9.35 37.13 9.97
C GLY A 616 9.70 37.57 8.54
N GLU A 617 8.70 37.66 7.66
CA GLU A 617 8.85 38.23 6.31
C GLU A 617 8.10 39.55 6.16
N CYS A 618 8.57 40.41 5.25
CA CYS A 618 7.85 41.66 4.99
C CYS A 618 6.62 41.48 4.09
N CYS A 619 6.81 40.80 2.96
CA CYS A 619 5.85 40.84 1.89
C CYS A 619 4.85 39.69 1.96
N PRO A 620 3.57 39.95 1.66
CA PRO A 620 2.59 38.89 1.56
C PRO A 620 2.95 37.93 0.44
N ARG A 621 2.43 36.71 0.54
CA ARG A 621 2.49 35.65 -0.46
C ARG A 621 1.09 35.07 -0.68
N CYS A 622 0.89 34.44 -1.83
CA CYS A 622 -0.39 33.81 -2.16
C CYS A 622 -0.54 32.47 -1.43
N SER A 623 -1.65 32.26 -0.73
CA SER A 623 -2.01 30.97 -0.14
C SER A 623 -2.69 30.08 -1.18
N HIS A 624 -2.05 28.95 -1.52
CA HIS A 624 -2.46 27.91 -2.48
C HIS A 624 -2.54 28.31 -3.97
N PRO A 625 -2.16 27.39 -4.89
CA PRO A 625 -2.29 27.60 -6.33
C PRO A 625 -3.76 27.58 -6.75
N THR A 626 -4.22 28.65 -7.41
CA THR A 626 -5.53 28.65 -8.09
C THR A 626 -5.45 27.81 -9.36
N ALA A 627 -5.50 26.47 -9.22
CA ALA A 627 -5.56 25.53 -10.35
C ALA A 627 -6.86 25.65 -11.17
N ASP A 628 -7.82 26.45 -10.70
CA ASP A 628 -9.15 26.64 -11.29
C ASP A 628 -9.23 27.74 -12.36
N LYS A 629 -8.12 28.39 -12.71
CA LYS A 629 -8.06 29.33 -13.84
C LYS A 629 -7.23 28.74 -14.97
N ILE A 630 -7.82 27.83 -15.73
CA ILE A 630 -7.29 27.45 -17.05
C ILE A 630 -7.27 28.73 -17.88
N LEU A 631 -6.07 29.26 -18.17
CA LEU A 631 -5.92 30.22 -19.26
C LEU A 631 -6.35 29.48 -20.54
N PRO A 632 -7.30 30.02 -21.32
CA PRO A 632 -7.74 29.37 -22.54
C PRO A 632 -6.52 29.14 -23.45
N ILE A 633 -6.17 27.87 -23.65
CA ILE A 633 -5.25 27.46 -24.71
C ILE A 633 -6.06 27.56 -25.99
N SER A 634 -6.05 28.75 -26.59
CA SER A 634 -6.51 28.93 -27.96
C SER A 634 -5.29 28.98 -28.87
N GLY A 635 -5.33 28.17 -29.92
CA GLY A 635 -4.35 28.18 -31.01
C GLY A 635 -4.13 29.59 -31.57
N GLY A 636 -2.94 29.79 -32.13
CA GLY A 636 -2.39 31.10 -32.47
C GLY A 636 -3.33 32.04 -33.22
N LEU A 637 -3.47 33.25 -32.66
CA LEU A 637 -3.53 34.60 -33.27
C LEU A 637 -4.22 35.65 -32.34
N ILE A 638 -4.72 35.27 -31.16
CA ILE A 638 -5.46 36.20 -30.26
C ILE A 638 -4.58 36.64 -29.06
N PRO A 639 -4.51 37.95 -28.71
CA PRO A 639 -3.77 38.44 -27.53
C PRO A 639 -4.30 37.84 -26.23
N LYS A 640 -3.40 37.39 -25.35
CA LYS A 640 -3.77 36.73 -24.09
C LYS A 640 -4.25 37.75 -23.04
N PRO A 641 -5.38 37.51 -22.34
CA PRO A 641 -5.81 38.37 -21.24
C PRO A 641 -4.94 38.19 -20.00
N CYS A 642 -4.88 39.22 -19.16
CA CYS A 642 -4.21 39.19 -17.87
C CYS A 642 -5.21 38.98 -16.73
N ILE A 643 -4.74 38.41 -15.62
CA ILE A 643 -5.58 38.08 -14.47
C ILE A 643 -4.94 38.66 -13.22
N ILE A 644 -5.69 39.51 -12.50
CA ILE A 644 -5.33 40.01 -11.17
C ILE A 644 -6.53 39.78 -10.24
N GLY A 645 -6.29 39.07 -9.13
CA GLY A 645 -7.35 38.71 -8.19
C GLY A 645 -8.43 37.83 -8.83
N LYS A 646 -9.64 38.36 -8.97
CA LYS A 646 -10.78 37.70 -9.65
C LYS A 646 -11.09 38.30 -11.02
N GLU A 647 -10.41 39.36 -11.42
CA GLU A 647 -10.73 40.15 -12.61
C GLU A 647 -9.89 39.73 -13.82
N TYR A 648 -10.46 39.97 -15.01
CA TYR A 648 -9.83 39.72 -16.29
C TYR A 648 -9.63 41.05 -17.01
N HIS A 649 -8.40 41.29 -17.47
CA HIS A 649 -8.01 42.51 -18.16
C HIS A 649 -7.59 42.19 -19.58
N ALA A 650 -8.21 42.86 -20.56
CA ALA A 650 -7.86 42.71 -21.97
C ALA A 650 -6.46 43.27 -22.25
N HIS A 651 -5.82 42.82 -23.32
CA HIS A 651 -4.52 43.38 -23.74
C HIS A 651 -4.63 44.91 -23.95
N PHE A 652 -3.63 45.64 -23.46
CA PHE A 652 -3.51 47.11 -23.43
C PHE A 652 -4.48 47.85 -22.49
N SER A 653 -5.33 47.15 -21.74
CA SER A 653 -6.14 47.79 -20.71
C SER A 653 -5.28 48.28 -19.54
N ARG A 654 -5.56 49.51 -19.08
CA ARG A 654 -4.97 50.15 -17.90
C ARG A 654 -5.95 50.12 -16.75
N PHE A 655 -5.49 49.82 -15.54
CA PHE A 655 -6.32 49.72 -14.35
C PHE A 655 -5.49 49.99 -13.09
N GLN A 656 -6.15 50.48 -12.04
CA GLN A 656 -5.52 50.79 -10.76
C GLN A 656 -5.92 49.72 -9.73
N VAL A 657 -4.93 49.09 -9.07
CA VAL A 657 -5.18 48.01 -8.10
C VAL A 657 -5.43 48.57 -6.70
N ASP A 658 -4.70 49.61 -6.34
CA ASP A 658 -4.84 50.39 -5.12
C ASP A 658 -4.26 51.80 -5.36
N PRO A 659 -4.46 52.78 -4.46
CA PRO A 659 -3.94 54.15 -4.64
C PRO A 659 -2.41 54.26 -4.82
N CYS A 660 -1.66 53.18 -4.59
CA CYS A 660 -0.21 53.12 -4.78
C CYS A 660 0.21 52.43 -6.09
N THR A 661 -0.72 51.86 -6.85
CA THR A 661 -0.39 50.86 -7.89
C THR A 661 -1.22 51.00 -9.16
N ASP A 662 -0.56 51.34 -10.25
CA ASP A 662 -1.13 51.40 -11.60
C ASP A 662 -0.61 50.24 -12.45
N CYS A 663 -1.49 49.56 -13.17
CA CYS A 663 -1.16 48.36 -13.93
C CYS A 663 -1.65 48.44 -15.38
N THR A 664 -0.94 47.77 -16.28
CA THR A 664 -1.32 47.58 -17.69
C THR A 664 -1.17 46.12 -18.10
N CYS A 665 -2.15 45.57 -18.81
CA CYS A 665 -2.06 44.21 -19.33
C CYS A 665 -1.30 44.13 -20.66
N MET A 666 -0.17 43.42 -20.68
CA MET A 666 0.67 43.19 -21.86
C MET A 666 0.70 41.71 -22.23
N ASN A 667 -0.19 41.30 -23.13
CA ASN A 667 -0.25 39.98 -23.76
C ASN A 667 -0.05 38.81 -22.76
N GLY A 668 -0.87 38.79 -21.72
CA GLY A 668 -0.83 37.77 -20.67
C GLY A 668 0.11 38.07 -19.50
N THR A 669 0.89 39.15 -19.53
CA THR A 669 1.70 39.65 -18.40
C THR A 669 1.14 40.98 -17.90
N THR A 670 0.81 41.07 -16.61
CA THR A 670 0.40 42.35 -16.00
C THR A 670 1.66 43.13 -15.61
N VAL A 671 1.84 44.36 -16.11
CA VAL A 671 2.96 45.23 -15.71
C VAL A 671 2.43 46.34 -14.82
N CYS A 672 2.89 46.39 -13.57
CA CYS A 672 2.43 47.32 -12.55
C CYS A 672 3.56 48.24 -12.09
N THR A 673 3.29 49.54 -11.97
CA THR A 673 4.14 50.51 -11.29
C THR A 673 3.60 50.75 -9.89
N ARG A 674 4.42 50.48 -8.86
CA ARG A 674 4.05 50.63 -7.45
C ARG A 674 4.91 51.66 -6.74
N HIS A 675 4.27 52.61 -6.08
CA HIS A 675 4.92 53.61 -5.24
C HIS A 675 5.38 52.99 -3.90
N THR A 676 6.65 53.21 -3.55
CA THR A 676 7.20 52.82 -2.25
C THR A 676 6.99 53.95 -1.27
N CYS A 677 6.36 53.67 -0.11
CA CYS A 677 6.16 54.69 0.90
C CYS A 677 7.44 54.96 1.71
N PRO A 678 7.65 56.20 2.17
CA PRO A 678 8.81 56.57 2.98
C PRO A 678 8.85 55.79 4.30
N VAL A 679 10.05 55.72 4.90
CA VAL A 679 10.22 55.22 6.28
C VAL A 679 9.75 56.30 7.24
N LEU A 680 8.83 55.96 8.15
CA LEU A 680 8.32 56.90 9.13
C LEU A 680 9.12 56.81 10.43
N THR A 681 9.52 57.94 10.99
CA THR A 681 10.26 58.00 12.26
C THR A 681 9.37 57.73 13.48
N CYS A 682 8.05 57.92 13.34
CA CYS A 682 7.07 57.78 14.41
C CYS A 682 6.62 56.33 14.70
N GLY A 683 7.14 55.33 13.98
CA GLY A 683 6.88 53.91 14.25
C GLY A 683 5.39 53.57 14.34
N ALA A 684 4.97 52.95 15.45
CA ALA A 684 3.58 52.54 15.69
C ALA A 684 2.58 53.71 15.77
N ARG A 685 3.04 54.97 15.86
CA ARG A 685 2.18 56.17 15.94
C ARG A 685 1.76 56.71 14.57
N ALA A 686 2.18 56.10 13.46
CA ALA A 686 1.81 56.53 12.11
C ALA A 686 0.29 56.56 11.89
N LEU A 687 -0.21 57.63 11.29
CA LEU A 687 -1.63 57.76 10.93
C LEU A 687 -1.91 57.06 9.58
N PRO A 688 -3.07 56.40 9.41
CA PRO A 688 -3.45 55.80 8.14
C PRO A 688 -3.59 56.86 7.04
N PRO A 689 -3.32 56.50 5.76
CA PRO A 689 -3.44 57.43 4.64
C PRO A 689 -4.87 57.96 4.47
N PRO A 690 -5.06 59.25 4.15
CA PRO A 690 -6.36 59.79 3.75
C PRO A 690 -6.95 59.05 2.53
N PRO A 691 -8.29 59.06 2.35
CA PRO A 691 -8.93 58.44 1.19
C PRO A 691 -8.32 58.91 -0.14
N GLY A 692 -7.89 57.97 -0.97
CA GLY A 692 -7.26 58.25 -2.28
C GLY A 692 -5.77 58.58 -2.24
N LYS A 693 -5.15 58.75 -1.06
CA LYS A 693 -3.69 58.84 -0.92
C LYS A 693 -3.04 57.47 -0.71
N CYS A 694 -1.81 57.32 -1.16
CA CYS A 694 -1.05 56.07 -1.05
C CYS A 694 -0.40 55.86 0.33
N CYS A 695 0.24 56.86 0.92
CA CYS A 695 1.18 56.67 2.04
C CYS A 695 0.71 57.25 3.38
N PRO A 696 1.03 56.57 4.51
CA PRO A 696 0.77 57.06 5.86
C PRO A 696 1.64 58.28 6.22
N GLU A 697 1.18 59.09 7.17
CA GLU A 697 1.84 60.32 7.62
C GLU A 697 2.05 60.29 9.15
N CYS A 698 3.10 60.93 9.67
CA CYS A 698 3.32 60.99 11.12
C CYS A 698 2.41 62.03 11.78
N PRO A 699 1.85 61.74 12.98
CA PRO A 699 1.12 62.74 13.74
C PRO A 699 2.07 63.83 14.22
N HIS A 700 1.62 65.08 14.14
CA HIS A 700 2.34 66.22 14.71
C HIS A 700 2.03 66.33 16.20
N VAL A 701 2.85 65.75 17.10
CA VAL A 701 2.83 66.14 18.52
C VAL A 701 4.20 65.96 19.20
N GLU A 702 4.53 66.97 20.00
CA GLU A 702 5.66 67.16 20.92
C GLU A 702 5.70 66.13 22.07
N GLU A 703 6.90 65.93 22.62
CA GLU A 703 7.30 65.12 23.77
C GLU A 703 7.37 63.58 23.58
N ALA A 704 8.59 63.08 23.32
CA ALA A 704 8.96 61.67 23.42
C ALA A 704 9.52 61.37 24.83
N LYS A 705 9.01 60.31 25.49
CA LYS A 705 9.64 59.72 26.69
C LYS A 705 10.90 58.96 26.27
N ALA A 706 12.00 59.10 27.01
CA ALA A 706 13.34 58.68 26.60
C ALA A 706 13.86 57.34 27.19
N ALA A 707 13.01 56.46 27.73
CA ALA A 707 13.47 55.19 28.33
C ALA A 707 12.49 54.02 28.15
N CYS A 708 13.04 52.83 27.93
CA CYS A 708 12.32 51.57 27.69
C CYS A 708 12.35 50.68 28.93
N VAL A 709 11.24 50.05 29.30
CA VAL A 709 11.20 49.11 30.44
C VAL A 709 10.84 47.71 29.95
N ILE A 710 11.80 46.79 29.98
CA ILE A 710 11.67 45.42 29.47
C ILE A 710 12.02 44.43 30.59
N GLY A 711 11.05 43.59 30.99
CA GLY A 711 11.29 42.54 31.99
C GLY A 711 11.70 43.05 33.37
N GLY A 712 11.33 44.29 33.73
CA GLY A 712 11.72 44.93 35.00
C GLY A 712 13.07 45.66 34.96
N VAL A 713 13.76 45.67 33.82
CA VAL A 713 15.00 46.43 33.59
C VAL A 713 14.68 47.67 32.76
N THR A 714 15.18 48.83 33.18
CA THR A 714 15.03 50.09 32.47
C THR A 714 16.26 50.33 31.61
N TYR A 715 16.05 50.51 30.31
CA TYR A 715 17.06 50.84 29.32
C TYR A 715 16.89 52.31 28.90
N GLN A 716 17.94 53.11 28.98
CA GLN A 716 17.97 54.49 28.50
C GLN A 716 17.99 54.54 26.97
N ASP A 717 17.59 55.68 26.39
CA ASP A 717 17.73 55.93 24.95
C ASP A 717 19.16 55.62 24.47
N GLY A 718 19.31 54.75 23.47
CA GLY A 718 20.58 54.24 22.94
C GLY A 718 21.16 53.00 23.64
N GLU A 719 20.59 52.52 24.75
CA GLU A 719 21.09 51.29 25.42
C GLU A 719 20.65 50.01 24.72
N THR A 720 21.55 49.00 24.69
CA THR A 720 21.40 47.76 23.91
C THR A 720 21.53 46.49 24.77
N TRP A 721 20.83 45.41 24.41
CA TRP A 721 20.88 44.12 25.13
C TRP A 721 20.71 42.88 24.23
N GLN A 722 21.21 41.73 24.67
CA GLN A 722 21.07 40.41 24.00
C GLN A 722 20.02 39.53 24.70
N LEU A 723 19.22 38.82 23.90
CA LEU A 723 18.19 37.87 24.38
C LEU A 723 18.62 36.40 24.24
N ASP A 724 19.31 36.05 23.16
CA ASP A 724 19.88 34.72 22.91
C ASP A 724 21.04 34.80 21.90
N ALA A 725 21.60 33.65 21.50
CA ALA A 725 22.71 33.56 20.54
C ALA A 725 22.39 34.11 19.13
N CYS A 726 21.14 34.50 18.85
CA CYS A 726 20.66 34.96 17.55
C CYS A 726 19.85 36.29 17.60
N LYS A 727 19.58 36.93 18.76
CA LYS A 727 18.69 38.13 18.89
C LYS A 727 19.20 39.23 19.86
N SER A 728 19.12 40.50 19.45
CA SER A 728 19.47 41.72 20.25
C SER A 728 18.49 42.89 20.06
N CYS A 729 18.49 43.89 20.95
CA CYS A 729 17.63 45.08 20.88
C CYS A 729 18.30 46.37 21.38
N GLU A 730 17.75 47.55 21.02
CA GLU A 730 18.12 48.90 21.50
C GLU A 730 16.87 49.68 21.96
N CYS A 731 17.01 50.56 22.93
CA CYS A 731 15.95 51.50 23.29
C CYS A 731 16.03 52.79 22.44
N HIS A 732 14.94 53.18 21.80
CA HIS A 732 14.87 54.44 21.06
C HIS A 732 13.50 55.12 21.20
N GLY A 733 13.47 56.34 21.73
CA GLY A 733 12.25 57.11 21.98
C GLY A 733 11.29 56.45 22.96
N GLY A 734 11.83 55.67 23.92
CA GLY A 734 11.04 54.92 24.90
C GLY A 734 10.43 53.62 24.38
N GLU A 735 10.75 53.21 23.14
CA GLU A 735 10.34 51.94 22.57
C GLU A 735 11.54 51.03 22.25
N PRO A 736 11.48 49.73 22.60
CA PRO A 736 12.52 48.76 22.25
C PRO A 736 12.48 48.43 20.75
N ARG A 737 13.60 48.55 20.05
CA ARG A 737 13.78 48.16 18.66
C ARG A 737 14.75 46.97 18.57
N CYS A 738 14.27 45.82 18.08
CA CYS A 738 15.04 44.57 18.09
C CYS A 738 15.54 44.15 16.70
N ALA A 739 16.54 43.28 16.62
CA ALA A 739 17.00 42.63 15.39
C ALA A 739 17.55 41.20 15.64
N MET A 740 17.57 40.34 14.59
CA MET A 740 17.78 38.88 14.66
C MET A 740 18.60 38.30 13.49
N GLU A 741 19.49 37.33 13.74
CA GLU A 741 20.28 36.59 12.74
C GLU A 741 19.52 35.36 12.16
N ARG A 742 19.62 35.10 10.84
CA ARG A 742 18.97 33.95 10.15
C ARG A 742 19.98 32.84 9.81
N CYS A 743 19.65 31.58 10.14
CA CYS A 743 20.38 30.39 9.68
C CYS A 743 19.92 29.92 8.28
N PRO A 744 20.83 29.49 7.39
CA PRO A 744 20.48 28.84 6.13
C PRO A 744 19.81 27.46 6.37
N PRO A 745 18.82 27.05 5.54
CA PRO A 745 18.34 25.67 5.54
C PRO A 745 19.46 24.70 5.11
N LEU A 746 19.64 23.60 5.87
CA LEU A 746 20.73 22.62 5.65
C LEU A 746 20.19 21.18 5.68
N SER A 747 20.53 20.38 4.66
CA SER A 747 20.21 18.95 4.55
C SER A 747 21.51 18.14 4.41
N CYS A 748 21.67 17.07 5.20
CA CYS A 748 22.91 16.28 5.23
C CYS A 748 22.86 15.06 4.29
N PRO A 749 24.00 14.68 3.69
CA PRO A 749 24.19 13.42 2.99
C PRO A 749 23.84 12.19 3.85
N SER A 750 23.49 11.06 3.23
CA SER A 750 23.06 9.82 3.92
C SER A 750 24.12 9.20 4.86
N ASP A 751 25.39 9.57 4.67
CA ASP A 751 26.56 9.17 5.44
C ASP A 751 26.93 10.18 6.55
N GLN A 752 26.08 11.19 6.76
CA GLN A 752 26.26 12.23 7.76
C GLN A 752 24.97 12.49 8.55
N ASN A 753 25.10 12.99 9.77
CA ASN A 753 23.99 13.42 10.62
C ASN A 753 24.11 14.91 10.97
N LEU A 754 22.96 15.57 11.15
CA LEU A 754 22.90 16.96 11.59
C LEU A 754 23.18 17.06 13.09
N ARG A 755 24.10 17.94 13.50
CA ARG A 755 24.45 18.18 14.91
C ARG A 755 24.67 19.67 15.16
N GLN A 756 24.03 20.21 16.21
CA GLN A 756 24.30 21.56 16.70
C GLN A 756 25.48 21.53 17.67
N LEU A 757 26.47 22.41 17.44
CA LEU A 757 27.64 22.55 18.31
C LEU A 757 27.32 23.53 19.45
N PRO A 758 27.82 23.29 20.68
CA PRO A 758 27.60 24.21 21.80
C PRO A 758 28.06 25.64 21.49
N GLY A 759 27.23 26.64 21.83
CA GLY A 759 27.57 28.07 21.69
C GLY A 759 27.45 28.67 20.28
N GLN A 760 26.96 27.92 19.28
CA GLN A 760 26.73 28.42 17.92
C GLN A 760 25.23 28.50 17.60
N CYS A 761 24.82 29.59 16.92
CA CYS A 761 23.42 29.78 16.46
C CYS A 761 22.98 28.69 15.45
N CYS A 762 23.87 28.19 14.55
CA CYS A 762 23.49 27.30 13.44
C CYS A 762 24.11 25.87 13.46
N PRO A 763 23.37 24.80 13.04
CA PRO A 763 23.83 23.39 13.02
C PRO A 763 24.73 23.00 11.83
N LYS A 764 25.44 21.85 11.92
CA LYS A 764 26.39 21.32 10.90
C LYS A 764 26.26 19.80 10.67
N CYS A 765 26.70 19.28 9.51
CA CYS A 765 26.71 17.84 9.19
C CYS A 765 28.00 17.15 9.67
N VAL A 766 27.90 15.93 10.24
CA VAL A 766 29.02 15.13 10.75
C VAL A 766 28.96 13.66 10.29
N ASP A 767 30.09 13.05 9.93
CA ASP A 767 30.18 11.67 9.43
C ASP A 767 29.84 10.58 10.48
N ILE A 768 29.29 9.45 10.02
CA ILE A 768 28.87 8.28 10.82
C ILE A 768 30.00 7.22 10.90
N ASP A 769 30.08 6.48 12.01
CA ASP A 769 31.00 5.35 12.21
C ASP A 769 30.69 4.15 11.28
N GLY A 770 31.74 3.45 10.84
CA GLY A 770 31.63 2.30 9.93
C GLY A 770 31.50 0.96 10.67
N ILE A 771 30.68 0.04 10.14
CA ILE A 771 30.52 -1.32 10.70
C ILE A 771 30.75 -2.39 9.63
N CYS A 772 31.65 -3.35 9.91
CA CYS A 772 31.88 -4.54 9.09
C CYS A 772 31.52 -5.82 9.88
N THR A 773 30.85 -6.79 9.24
CA THR A 773 30.47 -8.05 9.89
C THR A 773 30.96 -9.28 9.13
N VAL A 774 31.33 -10.33 9.88
CA VAL A 774 31.72 -11.66 9.39
C VAL A 774 30.90 -12.72 10.12
N PHE A 775 30.28 -13.64 9.38
CA PHE A 775 29.44 -14.70 9.96
C PHE A 775 29.34 -15.93 9.05
N GLY A 776 28.88 -17.08 9.58
CA GLY A 776 28.64 -18.27 8.76
C GLY A 776 29.89 -18.86 8.12
N ASP A 777 29.76 -19.36 6.89
CA ASP A 777 30.82 -20.05 6.15
C ASP A 777 31.58 -19.20 5.12
N PRO A 778 32.53 -18.39 5.60
CA PRO A 778 32.28 -17.05 6.07
C PRO A 778 31.71 -16.13 4.96
N HIS A 779 30.67 -15.41 5.33
CA HIS A 779 30.06 -14.31 4.61
C HIS A 779 30.52 -12.99 5.23
N TYR A 780 30.69 -11.98 4.38
CA TYR A 780 31.20 -10.66 4.77
C TYR A 780 30.20 -9.58 4.35
N LYS A 781 30.01 -8.60 5.23
CA LYS A 781 29.41 -7.30 4.93
C LYS A 781 30.47 -6.24 5.24
N THR A 782 30.92 -5.52 4.21
CA THR A 782 31.95 -4.47 4.33
C THR A 782 31.42 -3.22 5.04
N PHE A 783 32.31 -2.26 5.32
CA PHE A 783 31.93 -0.98 5.94
C PHE A 783 30.94 -0.18 5.11
N ASP A 784 31.05 -0.26 3.78
CA ASP A 784 30.17 0.41 2.84
C ASP A 784 28.97 -0.48 2.43
N GLY A 785 28.86 -1.67 3.01
CA GLY A 785 27.69 -2.55 2.95
C GLY A 785 27.64 -3.52 1.77
N LYS A 786 28.78 -3.78 1.11
CA LYS A 786 28.92 -4.85 0.12
C LYS A 786 28.83 -6.22 0.77
N PHE A 787 27.91 -7.07 0.30
CA PHE A 787 27.80 -8.47 0.69
C PHE A 787 28.55 -9.39 -0.28
N TYR A 788 29.35 -10.31 0.24
CA TYR A 788 29.96 -11.39 -0.54
C TYR A 788 30.31 -12.61 0.34
N SER A 789 30.55 -13.76 -0.31
CA SER A 789 30.91 -15.02 0.36
C SER A 789 32.30 -15.46 -0.07
N PHE A 790 33.16 -15.81 0.89
CA PHE A 790 34.54 -16.23 0.60
C PHE A 790 35.03 -17.31 1.57
N GLN A 791 35.05 -18.57 1.09
CA GLN A 791 35.33 -19.79 1.88
C GLN A 791 36.82 -20.15 2.00
N GLY A 792 37.70 -19.15 2.09
CA GLY A 792 39.13 -19.37 2.26
C GLY A 792 39.49 -19.90 3.66
N SER A 793 40.21 -21.02 3.75
CA SER A 793 40.59 -21.67 5.02
C SER A 793 42.03 -21.35 5.48
N CYS A 794 42.38 -20.06 5.43
CA CYS A 794 43.68 -19.50 5.81
C CYS A 794 43.56 -18.34 6.82
N LYS A 795 44.69 -17.68 7.10
CA LYS A 795 44.72 -16.37 7.75
C LYS A 795 44.59 -15.24 6.72
N TYR A 796 43.74 -14.26 7.02
CA TYR A 796 43.47 -13.11 6.15
C TYR A 796 43.55 -11.78 6.91
N GLN A 797 43.90 -10.72 6.19
CA GLN A 797 43.77 -9.35 6.65
C GLN A 797 42.30 -8.92 6.51
N LEU A 798 41.62 -8.70 7.63
CA LEU A 798 40.21 -8.28 7.62
C LEU A 798 40.09 -6.77 7.42
N VAL A 799 40.78 -6.00 8.27
CA VAL A 799 40.87 -4.53 8.22
C VAL A 799 42.28 -4.12 8.61
N SER A 800 42.85 -3.15 7.94
CA SER A 800 44.04 -2.43 8.42
C SER A 800 43.86 -0.95 8.12
N ASP A 801 44.42 -0.10 8.98
CA ASP A 801 44.75 1.26 8.58
C ASP A 801 45.95 1.20 7.62
N CYS A 802 45.72 1.57 6.37
CA CYS A 802 46.69 1.43 5.30
C CYS A 802 47.41 2.74 4.98
N VAL A 803 47.07 3.82 5.70
CA VAL A 803 47.70 5.14 5.57
C VAL A 803 48.59 5.41 6.78
N ASN A 804 48.04 5.37 7.99
CA ASN A 804 48.78 5.71 9.22
C ASN A 804 49.24 4.48 10.00
N HIS A 805 48.83 3.27 9.57
CA HIS A 805 49.22 1.99 10.17
C HIS A 805 48.97 1.87 11.68
N THR A 806 47.93 2.55 12.18
CA THR A 806 47.57 2.59 13.61
C THR A 806 47.14 1.23 14.16
N PHE A 807 46.37 0.46 13.40
CA PHE A 807 45.89 -0.86 13.81
C PHE A 807 45.77 -1.85 12.64
N SER A 808 45.74 -3.14 12.98
CA SER A 808 45.40 -4.21 12.03
C SER A 808 44.59 -5.31 12.69
N ILE A 809 43.54 -5.76 12.00
CA ILE A 809 42.66 -6.86 12.40
C ILE A 809 42.83 -8.01 11.42
N ARG A 810 43.20 -9.17 11.94
CA ARG A 810 43.39 -10.40 11.16
C ARG A 810 42.46 -11.49 11.65
N ILE A 811 41.92 -12.26 10.72
CA ILE A 811 41.09 -13.44 11.01
C ILE A 811 41.79 -14.72 10.56
N SER A 812 41.54 -15.80 11.28
CA SER A 812 41.94 -17.16 10.89
C SER A 812 40.68 -17.97 10.68
N ASN A 813 40.45 -18.44 9.46
CA ASN A 813 39.33 -19.30 9.11
C ASN A 813 39.78 -20.76 9.10
N ASP A 814 38.93 -21.66 9.60
CA ASP A 814 39.22 -23.09 9.76
C ASP A 814 38.03 -23.92 9.25
N ALA A 815 38.32 -24.99 8.52
CA ALA A 815 37.32 -25.80 7.83
C ALA A 815 36.57 -26.83 8.72
N ARG A 816 36.92 -26.94 10.01
CA ARG A 816 36.24 -27.76 11.05
C ARG A 816 35.82 -29.17 10.57
N ASN A 817 36.70 -29.89 9.84
CA ASN A 817 36.45 -31.23 9.28
C ASN A 817 35.30 -31.36 8.25
N THR A 818 34.86 -30.28 7.60
CA THR A 818 33.84 -30.29 6.52
C THR A 818 34.49 -30.22 5.14
N THR A 819 33.87 -30.63 4.02
CA THR A 819 34.53 -30.59 2.70
C THR A 819 34.65 -29.17 2.10
N HIS A 820 33.71 -28.26 2.37
CA HIS A 820 33.66 -26.95 1.70
C HIS A 820 33.43 -25.71 2.60
N SER A 821 32.98 -25.86 3.85
CA SER A 821 32.70 -24.72 4.74
C SER A 821 33.91 -24.37 5.62
N SER A 822 34.10 -23.08 5.92
CA SER A 822 35.11 -22.62 6.89
C SER A 822 34.53 -21.53 7.79
N TRP A 823 34.81 -21.60 9.09
CA TRP A 823 34.33 -20.62 10.07
C TRP A 823 35.49 -19.82 10.64
N THR A 824 35.24 -18.56 10.99
CA THR A 824 36.21 -17.77 11.75
C THR A 824 36.50 -18.46 13.08
N ARG A 825 37.78 -18.74 13.32
CA ARG A 825 38.28 -19.43 14.52
C ARG A 825 38.84 -18.46 15.54
N THR A 826 39.55 -17.44 15.05
CA THR A 826 40.18 -16.42 15.88
C THR A 826 40.17 -15.08 15.17
N ALA A 827 39.84 -14.01 15.89
CA ALA A 827 40.10 -12.63 15.50
C ALA A 827 41.31 -12.11 16.28
N THR A 828 42.21 -11.38 15.62
CA THR A 828 43.39 -10.79 16.27
C THR A 828 43.45 -9.30 15.94
N LEU A 829 43.34 -8.47 16.97
CA LEU A 829 43.58 -7.04 16.89
C LEU A 829 45.02 -6.76 17.32
N ARG A 830 45.74 -5.97 16.52
CA ARG A 830 47.06 -5.44 16.84
C ARG A 830 47.01 -3.91 16.82
N ILE A 831 47.44 -3.31 17.92
CA ILE A 831 47.60 -1.86 18.10
C ILE A 831 49.01 -1.66 18.63
N GLY A 832 49.89 -1.02 17.84
CA GLY A 832 51.32 -0.93 18.15
C GLY A 832 51.97 -2.30 18.41
N SER A 833 52.53 -2.47 19.62
CA SER A 833 53.13 -3.73 20.10
C SER A 833 52.11 -4.70 20.72
N THR A 834 50.93 -4.20 21.12
CA THR A 834 49.91 -4.97 21.82
C THR A 834 49.16 -5.87 20.85
N LYS A 835 49.05 -7.16 21.19
CA LYS A 835 48.36 -8.18 20.40
C LYS A 835 47.26 -8.82 21.22
N ILE A 836 46.02 -8.63 20.79
CA ILE A 836 44.83 -9.18 21.45
C ILE A 836 44.21 -10.24 20.54
N ASN A 837 44.16 -11.49 21.00
CA ASN A 837 43.60 -12.62 20.28
C ASN A 837 42.29 -13.05 20.94
N MET A 838 41.20 -13.01 20.17
CA MET A 838 39.87 -13.44 20.55
C MET A 838 39.62 -14.82 19.91
N GLY A 839 39.66 -15.88 20.72
CA GLY A 839 39.52 -17.26 20.27
C GLY A 839 38.16 -17.87 20.57
N ARG A 840 38.00 -19.15 20.16
CA ARG A 840 36.78 -19.94 20.41
C ARG A 840 36.40 -20.00 21.90
N LYS A 841 35.11 -20.17 22.18
CA LYS A 841 34.54 -20.19 23.54
C LYS A 841 34.89 -18.91 24.32
N MET A 842 34.96 -17.77 23.62
CA MET A 842 35.28 -16.46 24.20
C MET A 842 36.62 -16.44 24.97
N ARG A 843 37.60 -17.24 24.54
CA ARG A 843 38.93 -17.28 25.17
C ARG A 843 39.77 -16.11 24.67
N ILE A 844 40.05 -15.14 25.55
CA ILE A 844 40.85 -13.95 25.22
C ILE A 844 42.29 -14.15 25.66
N LYS A 845 43.22 -13.81 24.78
CA LYS A 845 44.66 -13.73 25.09
C LYS A 845 45.22 -12.36 24.74
N VAL A 846 45.99 -11.78 25.65
CA VAL A 846 46.73 -10.53 25.47
C VAL A 846 48.21 -10.87 25.49
N ASN A 847 48.92 -10.52 24.42
CA ASN A 847 50.35 -10.83 24.23
C ASN A 847 50.71 -12.31 24.46
N GLY A 848 49.78 -13.21 24.15
CA GLY A 848 49.95 -14.67 24.30
C GLY A 848 49.45 -15.24 25.63
N GLN A 849 49.27 -14.41 26.66
CA GLN A 849 48.75 -14.83 27.97
C GLN A 849 47.22 -14.75 28.02
N ARG A 850 46.58 -15.72 28.67
CA ARG A 850 45.11 -15.77 28.81
C ARG A 850 44.68 -14.82 29.93
N VAL A 851 43.66 -14.00 29.68
CA VAL A 851 43.11 -13.04 30.65
C VAL A 851 41.69 -13.42 31.07
N ALA A 852 41.31 -13.05 32.30
CA ALA A 852 39.92 -13.09 32.77
C ALA A 852 39.18 -11.80 32.38
N LEU A 853 37.85 -11.83 32.23
CA LEU A 853 37.04 -10.69 31.84
C LEU A 853 36.14 -10.24 33.02
N PRO A 854 35.90 -8.93 33.23
CA PRO A 854 36.38 -7.81 32.41
C PRO A 854 37.88 -7.57 32.56
N TYR A 855 38.51 -7.04 31.51
CA TYR A 855 39.94 -6.74 31.46
C TYR A 855 40.15 -5.36 30.85
N LYS A 856 40.76 -4.46 31.63
CA LYS A 856 41.05 -3.08 31.24
C LYS A 856 42.54 -2.93 31.01
N MET A 857 42.93 -2.40 29.85
CA MET A 857 44.30 -2.01 29.53
C MET A 857 44.35 -0.50 29.46
N ASN A 858 45.06 0.12 30.41
CA ASN A 858 45.17 1.57 30.53
C ASN A 858 45.52 2.21 29.17
N ASN A 859 44.67 3.15 28.73
CA ASN A 859 44.81 3.91 27.48
C ASN A 859 44.92 3.06 26.19
N VAL A 860 44.54 1.78 26.21
CA VAL A 860 44.61 0.90 25.03
C VAL A 860 43.26 0.27 24.73
N ALA A 861 42.68 -0.51 25.65
CA ALA A 861 41.43 -1.21 25.38
C ALA A 861 40.71 -1.70 26.64
N ASP A 862 39.38 -1.63 26.60
CA ASP A 862 38.46 -2.19 27.58
C ASP A 862 37.78 -3.44 27.00
N ILE A 863 37.89 -4.58 27.67
CA ILE A 863 37.35 -5.87 27.22
C ILE A 863 36.35 -6.39 28.25
N ALA A 864 35.10 -6.57 27.85
CA ALA A 864 34.02 -7.04 28.73
C ALA A 864 33.13 -8.09 28.06
N ARG A 865 32.42 -8.87 28.87
CA ARG A 865 31.35 -9.76 28.39
C ARG A 865 30.09 -8.95 28.16
N SER A 866 29.38 -9.22 27.06
CA SER A 866 28.11 -8.60 26.72
C SER A 866 27.20 -9.61 26.02
N ASN A 867 26.06 -9.95 26.60
CA ASN A 867 25.00 -10.80 26.02
C ASN A 867 25.51 -12.00 25.21
N GLY A 868 26.26 -12.89 25.87
CA GLY A 868 26.82 -14.10 25.25
C GLY A 868 27.98 -13.87 24.27
N SER A 869 28.52 -12.65 24.21
CA SER A 869 29.66 -12.24 23.39
C SER A 869 30.73 -11.54 24.23
N VAL A 870 31.87 -11.24 23.62
CA VAL A 870 32.92 -10.36 24.18
C VAL A 870 32.99 -9.10 23.35
N LEU A 871 32.89 -7.95 24.01
CA LEU A 871 33.08 -6.62 23.42
C LEU A 871 34.45 -6.08 23.83
N LEU A 872 35.25 -5.72 22.85
CA LEU A 872 36.51 -5.01 23.01
C LEU A 872 36.30 -3.59 22.48
N LYS A 873 36.53 -2.58 23.31
CA LYS A 873 36.55 -1.17 22.91
C LYS A 873 37.97 -0.63 23.03
N SER A 874 38.47 -0.02 21.97
CA SER A 874 39.77 0.65 21.96
C SER A 874 39.59 2.16 22.01
N GLU A 875 40.51 2.85 22.68
CA GLU A 875 40.52 4.33 22.77
C GLU A 875 40.72 4.99 21.41
N ILE A 876 41.36 4.32 20.44
CA ILE A 876 41.56 4.83 19.09
C ILE A 876 40.30 4.77 18.20
N GLY A 877 39.13 4.48 18.79
CA GLY A 877 37.85 4.42 18.08
C GLY A 877 37.61 3.13 17.29
N VAL A 878 38.19 2.01 17.72
CA VAL A 878 37.98 0.67 17.11
C VAL A 878 37.32 -0.27 18.11
N GLN A 879 36.24 -0.94 17.72
CA GLN A 879 35.52 -1.89 18.58
C GLN A 879 35.33 -3.24 17.89
N LEU A 880 35.47 -4.33 18.64
CA LEU A 880 35.24 -5.70 18.17
C LEU A 880 34.21 -6.41 19.05
N LEU A 881 33.17 -6.98 18.45
CA LEU A 881 32.18 -7.82 19.10
C LEU A 881 32.29 -9.26 18.59
N TRP A 882 32.66 -10.20 19.46
CA TRP A 882 32.97 -11.59 19.12
C TRP A 882 32.12 -12.58 19.91
N ASP A 883 31.42 -13.49 19.23
CA ASP A 883 30.53 -14.48 19.88
C ASP A 883 31.24 -15.76 20.36
N GLY A 884 32.49 -15.98 19.95
CA GLY A 884 33.24 -17.19 20.31
C GLY A 884 32.99 -18.41 19.42
N ASP A 885 32.13 -18.31 18.40
CA ASP A 885 31.75 -19.43 17.52
C ASP A 885 31.74 -19.10 16.02
N GLY A 886 31.87 -17.83 15.61
CA GLY A 886 32.10 -17.48 14.21
C GLY A 886 31.53 -16.14 13.77
N PHE A 887 30.78 -15.44 14.62
CA PHE A 887 30.33 -14.07 14.35
C PHE A 887 31.35 -13.07 14.88
N LEU A 888 31.78 -12.15 14.02
CA LEU A 888 32.62 -11.00 14.34
C LEU A 888 31.99 -9.74 13.75
N GLU A 889 31.89 -8.70 14.57
CA GLU A 889 31.54 -7.34 14.13
C GLU A 889 32.67 -6.39 14.51
N VAL A 890 33.02 -5.51 13.58
CA VAL A 890 34.09 -4.52 13.70
C VAL A 890 33.49 -3.15 13.46
N THR A 891 33.58 -2.27 14.46
CA THR A 891 33.16 -0.87 14.37
C THR A 891 34.39 0.02 14.36
N VAL A 892 34.43 1.00 13.46
CA VAL A 892 35.54 1.96 13.32
C VAL A 892 35.00 3.39 13.27
N SER A 893 35.67 4.30 13.97
CA SER A 893 35.31 5.72 13.94
C SER A 893 35.39 6.31 12.52
N SER A 894 34.51 7.28 12.23
CA SER A 894 34.51 8.04 10.98
C SER A 894 35.86 8.68 10.62
N VAL A 895 36.77 8.87 11.58
CA VAL A 895 38.14 9.36 11.37
C VAL A 895 38.96 8.47 10.41
N TYR A 896 38.60 7.19 10.28
CA TYR A 896 39.27 6.22 9.39
C TYR A 896 38.66 6.15 7.98
N LYS A 897 37.65 6.95 7.67
CA LYS A 897 37.00 6.99 6.35
C LYS A 897 38.03 7.24 5.25
N GLY A 898 38.07 6.37 4.25
CA GLY A 898 39.00 6.37 3.12
C GLY A 898 40.44 5.92 3.43
N LYS A 899 40.75 5.51 4.66
CA LYS A 899 42.11 5.12 5.08
C LYS A 899 42.30 3.61 5.25
N LEU A 900 41.21 2.85 5.18
CA LEU A 900 41.22 1.42 5.48
C LEU A 900 41.49 0.58 4.23
N CYS A 901 41.96 -0.65 4.44
CA CYS A 901 41.98 -1.67 3.40
C CYS A 901 41.88 -3.09 3.99
N GLY A 902 41.41 -4.05 3.20
CA GLY A 902 41.25 -5.44 3.60
C GLY A 902 39.97 -6.08 3.05
N LEU A 903 39.57 -7.20 3.64
CA LEU A 903 38.32 -7.88 3.31
C LEU A 903 37.06 -7.04 3.63
N CYS A 904 37.13 -6.08 4.56
CA CYS A 904 36.02 -5.16 4.85
C CYS A 904 35.98 -3.91 3.94
N GLY A 905 36.77 -3.87 2.85
CA GLY A 905 36.78 -2.73 1.94
C GLY A 905 37.66 -1.58 2.41
N ASN A 906 37.42 -0.38 1.85
CA ASN A 906 38.23 0.82 2.08
C ASN A 906 37.50 1.91 2.90
N PHE A 907 36.21 1.72 3.21
CA PHE A 907 35.39 2.60 4.04
C PHE A 907 35.33 4.02 3.46
N ASN A 908 34.97 4.15 2.18
CA ASN A 908 34.85 5.43 1.48
C ASN A 908 33.39 5.76 1.09
N SER A 909 32.43 5.00 1.61
CA SER A 909 30.99 5.05 1.28
C SER A 909 30.64 4.58 -0.14
N VAL A 910 31.51 3.77 -0.78
CA VAL A 910 31.33 3.27 -2.16
C VAL A 910 31.43 1.73 -2.21
N ALA A 911 30.31 1.04 -1.95
CA ALA A 911 30.27 -0.43 -1.92
C ALA A 911 30.79 -1.15 -3.19
N ARG A 912 30.73 -0.49 -4.35
CA ARG A 912 31.14 -1.09 -5.63
C ARG A 912 32.66 -1.26 -5.77
N ASP A 913 33.47 -0.51 -5.03
CA ASP A 913 34.92 -0.61 -5.09
C ASP A 913 35.56 -1.33 -3.90
N ASP A 914 34.75 -1.88 -3.01
CA ASP A 914 35.18 -2.66 -1.84
C ASP A 914 35.93 -3.95 -2.18
N MET A 915 35.72 -4.51 -3.37
CA MET A 915 36.43 -5.71 -3.84
C MET A 915 37.77 -5.38 -4.52
N ARG A 916 38.50 -4.39 -4.00
CA ARG A 916 39.87 -4.08 -4.41
C ARG A 916 40.86 -5.09 -3.83
N THR A 917 41.57 -5.79 -4.71
CA THR A 917 42.63 -6.73 -4.32
C THR A 917 43.81 -6.00 -3.68
N ARG A 918 44.68 -6.74 -3.00
CA ARG A 918 45.88 -6.18 -2.35
C ARG A 918 46.81 -5.40 -3.30
N ASP A 919 46.84 -5.75 -4.59
CA ASP A 919 47.58 -5.02 -5.65
C ASP A 919 46.83 -3.77 -6.18
N GLY A 920 45.72 -3.38 -5.53
CA GLY A 920 44.97 -2.16 -5.84
C GLY A 920 43.95 -2.30 -6.98
N ARG A 921 43.84 -3.48 -7.61
CA ARG A 921 42.93 -3.73 -8.73
C ARG A 921 41.52 -4.07 -8.27
N LEU A 922 40.51 -3.56 -8.97
CA LEU A 922 39.12 -3.95 -8.70
C LEU A 922 38.83 -5.35 -9.26
N SER A 923 38.12 -6.18 -8.50
CA SER A 923 37.73 -7.54 -8.93
C SER A 923 36.24 -7.80 -8.70
N ASN A 924 35.60 -8.46 -9.67
CA ASN A 924 34.22 -8.94 -9.53
C ASN A 924 34.13 -10.39 -9.03
N ASP A 925 35.26 -11.07 -8.84
CA ASP A 925 35.32 -12.44 -8.34
C ASP A 925 35.72 -12.46 -6.85
N PRO A 926 34.79 -12.81 -5.94
CA PRO A 926 35.08 -12.89 -4.50
C PRO A 926 36.26 -13.80 -4.17
N TRP A 927 36.50 -14.85 -4.97
CA TRP A 927 37.59 -15.78 -4.72
C TRP A 927 38.96 -15.15 -5.01
N ARG A 928 39.10 -14.47 -6.15
CA ARG A 928 40.31 -13.70 -6.51
C ARG A 928 40.57 -12.59 -5.49
N PHE A 929 39.53 -11.82 -5.16
CA PHE A 929 39.60 -10.76 -4.15
C PHE A 929 40.06 -11.30 -2.79
N GLY A 930 39.34 -12.26 -2.22
CA GLY A 930 39.63 -12.78 -0.87
C GLY A 930 41.00 -13.46 -0.78
N SER A 931 41.41 -14.16 -1.84
CA SER A 931 42.72 -14.81 -1.90
C SER A 931 43.89 -13.82 -1.88
N SER A 932 43.71 -12.61 -2.44
CA SER A 932 44.74 -11.57 -2.44
C SER A 932 45.07 -11.04 -1.04
N TRP A 933 44.11 -11.13 -0.10
CA TRP A 933 44.25 -10.63 1.27
C TRP A 933 44.83 -11.65 2.26
N ARG A 934 45.35 -12.79 1.78
CA ARG A 934 45.99 -13.83 2.61
C ARG A 934 47.26 -13.31 3.31
N VAL A 935 47.51 -13.79 4.53
CA VAL A 935 48.72 -13.48 5.31
C VAL A 935 49.34 -14.76 5.91
N GLY A 936 50.67 -14.80 6.08
CA GLY A 936 51.37 -15.91 6.74
C GLY A 936 51.78 -17.11 5.85
N GLY A 937 51.76 -16.96 4.53
CA GLY A 937 52.24 -17.98 3.57
C GLY A 937 51.39 -19.26 3.50
N ARG A 938 51.87 -20.30 2.78
CA ARG A 938 51.15 -21.58 2.60
C ARG A 938 50.90 -22.31 3.93
N ARG A 939 51.81 -22.19 4.91
CA ARG A 939 51.71 -22.83 6.23
C ARG A 939 50.60 -22.23 7.11
N ALA A 940 50.08 -21.05 6.78
CA ALA A 940 48.95 -20.44 7.47
C ALA A 940 47.58 -20.89 6.92
N CYS A 941 47.58 -21.77 5.92
CA CYS A 941 46.38 -22.38 5.34
C CYS A 941 46.20 -23.80 5.89
N SER A 942 44.97 -24.17 6.21
CA SER A 942 44.62 -25.53 6.63
C SER A 942 44.43 -26.49 5.45
N ARG A 943 44.25 -25.97 4.21
CA ARG A 943 44.04 -26.74 2.98
C ARG A 943 44.64 -26.08 1.74
N PRO A 944 44.88 -26.83 0.64
CA PRO A 944 45.16 -26.27 -0.68
C PRO A 944 44.04 -25.34 -1.17
N LEU A 945 44.39 -24.27 -1.89
CA LEU A 945 43.41 -23.37 -2.50
C LEU A 945 42.83 -24.00 -3.77
N GLU A 946 41.83 -24.85 -3.63
CA GLU A 946 41.01 -25.28 -4.76
C GLU A 946 39.68 -24.53 -4.75
N ARG A 947 39.33 -23.97 -5.92
CA ARG A 947 38.01 -23.38 -6.15
C ARG A 947 36.98 -24.52 -6.12
N PRO A 948 35.93 -24.47 -5.27
CA PRO A 948 34.87 -25.48 -5.32
C PRO A 948 34.23 -25.50 -6.72
N SER A 949 34.19 -26.68 -7.37
CA SER A 949 33.56 -26.83 -8.69
C SER A 949 32.10 -26.40 -8.63
N LEU A 950 31.54 -25.85 -9.73
CA LEU A 950 30.11 -25.51 -9.77
C LEU A 950 29.22 -26.75 -9.57
N SER A 951 29.72 -27.95 -9.89
CA SER A 951 29.05 -29.24 -9.72
C SER A 951 29.06 -29.78 -8.28
N SER A 952 29.83 -29.19 -7.34
CA SER A 952 29.92 -29.66 -5.95
C SER A 952 29.02 -28.90 -4.96
N ARG A 953 28.24 -27.91 -5.44
CA ARG A 953 27.73 -26.83 -4.58
C ARG A 953 26.48 -27.16 -3.77
N CYS A 954 25.66 -28.11 -4.22
CA CYS A 954 24.61 -28.73 -3.40
C CYS A 954 23.94 -29.88 -4.16
N GLN A 955 23.85 -31.08 -3.58
CA GLN A 955 22.93 -32.08 -4.15
C GLN A 955 21.49 -31.57 -4.05
N GLN A 956 20.68 -31.76 -5.09
CA GLN A 956 19.31 -31.25 -5.17
C GLN A 956 18.46 -31.66 -3.94
N SER A 957 18.67 -32.87 -3.42
CA SER A 957 18.00 -33.39 -2.22
C SER A 957 18.39 -32.66 -0.93
N LYS A 958 19.62 -32.17 -0.80
CA LYS A 958 20.09 -31.32 0.31
C LYS A 958 19.62 -29.88 0.16
N LEU A 959 19.54 -29.37 -1.07
CA LEU A 959 19.10 -28.00 -1.35
C LEU A 959 17.66 -27.75 -0.90
N VAL A 960 16.76 -28.72 -1.12
CA VAL A 960 15.37 -28.63 -0.67
C VAL A 960 15.28 -28.55 0.86
N LYS A 961 16.09 -29.32 1.59
CA LYS A 961 16.16 -29.27 3.06
C LYS A 961 16.75 -27.95 3.55
N ALA A 962 17.82 -27.47 2.94
CA ALA A 962 18.45 -26.18 3.23
C ALA A 962 17.46 -25.01 3.03
N ARG A 963 16.78 -24.96 1.87
CA ARG A 963 15.72 -23.98 1.60
C ARG A 963 14.58 -24.08 2.62
N ARG A 964 14.20 -25.28 3.07
CA ARG A 964 13.17 -25.44 4.10
C ARG A 964 13.58 -24.85 5.45
N LEU A 965 14.84 -25.04 5.86
CA LEU A 965 15.38 -24.45 7.09
C LEU A 965 15.46 -22.93 7.00
N CYS A 966 15.91 -22.38 5.86
CA CYS A 966 16.10 -20.94 5.67
C CYS A 966 14.82 -20.17 5.32
N ARG A 967 13.67 -20.82 5.15
CA ARG A 967 12.38 -20.12 4.95
C ARG A 967 11.89 -19.39 6.21
N GLY A 968 12.52 -19.64 7.35
CA GLY A 968 12.13 -19.02 8.62
C GLY A 968 12.29 -17.50 8.66
N PHE A 969 13.19 -16.90 7.86
CA PHE A 969 13.30 -15.44 7.81
C PHE A 969 11.99 -14.77 7.37
N ASP A 970 11.29 -15.42 6.42
CA ASP A 970 10.05 -14.91 5.83
C ASP A 970 8.81 -15.32 6.64
N ARG A 971 8.85 -16.49 7.30
CA ARG A 971 7.66 -17.12 7.91
C ARG A 971 7.56 -17.00 9.42
N TYR A 972 8.66 -16.86 10.14
CA TYR A 972 8.60 -16.83 11.61
C TYR A 972 8.14 -15.46 12.09
N GLU A 973 7.13 -15.43 12.97
CA GLU A 973 6.66 -14.19 13.59
C GLU A 973 7.75 -13.50 14.42
N ALA A 974 8.71 -14.27 14.94
CA ALA A 974 9.90 -13.79 15.63
C ALA A 974 10.72 -12.73 14.86
N PHE A 975 10.53 -12.62 13.54
CA PHE A 975 11.18 -11.63 12.68
C PHE A 975 10.21 -10.61 12.07
N ALA A 976 8.96 -10.51 12.55
CA ALA A 976 7.96 -9.61 11.99
C ALA A 976 8.39 -8.13 12.02
N ASP A 977 8.89 -7.65 13.16
CA ASP A 977 9.40 -6.29 13.32
C ASP A 977 10.68 -6.06 12.47
N CYS A 978 11.52 -7.09 12.36
CA CYS A 978 12.74 -7.03 11.56
C CYS A 978 12.47 -6.92 10.05
N ARG A 979 11.47 -7.62 9.51
CA ARG A 979 11.19 -7.65 8.06
C ARG A 979 10.86 -6.28 7.47
N GLY A 980 10.31 -5.36 8.26
CA GLY A 980 10.04 -3.99 7.82
C GLY A 980 11.28 -3.09 7.78
N LYS A 981 12.31 -3.43 8.57
CA LYS A 981 13.52 -2.59 8.75
C LYS A 981 14.75 -3.13 8.01
N VAL A 982 14.90 -4.45 7.88
CA VAL A 982 16.04 -5.12 7.23
C VAL A 982 15.55 -6.20 6.27
N ASN A 983 15.97 -6.13 5.02
CA ASN A 983 15.68 -7.17 4.04
C ASN A 983 16.47 -8.46 4.36
N PRO A 984 15.81 -9.62 4.56
CA PRO A 984 16.49 -10.87 4.89
C PRO A 984 17.20 -11.54 3.70
N HIS A 985 17.07 -11.04 2.48
CA HIS A 985 17.51 -11.72 1.25
C HIS A 985 18.97 -12.22 1.31
N ASN A 986 19.94 -11.33 1.54
CA ASN A 986 21.37 -11.69 1.60
C ASN A 986 21.68 -12.70 2.73
N TYR A 987 21.01 -12.56 3.89
CA TYR A 987 21.15 -13.50 5.02
C TYR A 987 20.53 -14.86 4.73
N ARG A 988 19.42 -14.89 3.99
CA ARG A 988 18.76 -16.12 3.55
C ARG A 988 19.60 -16.87 2.51
N GLU A 989 20.24 -16.16 1.58
CA GLU A 989 21.18 -16.77 0.63
C GLU A 989 22.38 -17.38 1.34
N ALA A 990 23.00 -16.63 2.25
CA ALA A 990 24.05 -17.11 3.15
C ALA A 990 23.61 -18.36 3.92
N CYS A 991 22.41 -18.34 4.52
CA CYS A 991 21.83 -19.49 5.23
C CYS A 991 21.73 -20.74 4.34
N VAL A 992 21.32 -20.60 3.07
CA VAL A 992 21.16 -21.74 2.16
C VAL A 992 22.52 -22.34 1.81
N LEU A 993 23.54 -21.49 1.61
CA LEU A 993 24.92 -21.92 1.38
C LEU A 993 25.46 -22.69 2.59
N ASP A 994 25.36 -22.09 3.78
CA ASP A 994 25.73 -22.68 5.07
C ASP A 994 25.04 -24.03 5.30
N ALA A 995 23.72 -24.08 5.13
CA ALA A 995 22.91 -25.27 5.40
C ALA A 995 23.16 -26.40 4.41
N CYS A 996 23.54 -26.08 3.16
CA CYS A 996 23.83 -27.10 2.18
C CYS A 996 25.19 -27.79 2.41
N SER A 997 26.22 -27.00 2.70
CA SER A 997 27.60 -27.48 2.87
C SER A 997 27.86 -28.09 4.26
N CYS A 998 26.89 -27.98 5.16
CA CYS A 998 26.96 -28.44 6.54
C CYS A 998 27.04 -29.98 6.67
N SER A 999 28.06 -30.48 7.37
CA SER A 999 28.11 -31.84 7.92
C SER A 999 27.72 -31.91 9.41
N GLY A 1000 27.60 -30.76 10.08
CA GLY A 1000 27.23 -30.63 11.49
C GLY A 1000 25.73 -30.42 11.74
N LYS A 1001 25.35 -30.16 13.01
CA LYS A 1001 23.99 -29.75 13.39
C LYS A 1001 23.97 -28.21 13.51
N ARG A 1002 22.99 -27.54 12.88
CA ARG A 1002 22.67 -26.10 13.03
C ARG A 1002 23.57 -25.05 12.32
N CYS A 1003 24.19 -25.37 11.18
CA CYS A 1003 25.01 -24.36 10.45
C CYS A 1003 24.20 -23.12 10.01
N HIS A 1004 22.91 -23.27 9.71
CA HIS A 1004 22.01 -22.19 9.32
C HIS A 1004 21.85 -21.08 10.38
N CYS A 1005 22.17 -21.37 11.64
CA CYS A 1005 21.97 -20.46 12.76
C CYS A 1005 22.88 -19.24 12.76
N ALA A 1006 24.04 -19.31 12.10
CA ALA A 1006 24.95 -18.18 12.01
C ALA A 1006 24.31 -17.01 11.23
N ALA A 1007 23.67 -17.31 10.09
CA ALA A 1007 22.92 -16.34 9.31
C ALA A 1007 21.74 -15.73 10.07
N TYR A 1008 20.97 -16.55 10.81
CA TYR A 1008 19.87 -16.05 11.66
C TYR A 1008 20.36 -15.12 12.76
N ARG A 1009 21.48 -15.44 13.40
CA ARG A 1009 22.07 -14.60 14.45
C ARG A 1009 22.56 -13.27 13.88
N ALA A 1010 23.19 -13.28 12.71
CA ALA A 1010 23.65 -12.07 12.03
C ALA A 1010 22.47 -11.14 11.68
N TYR A 1011 21.39 -11.69 11.11
CA TYR A 1011 20.18 -10.93 10.81
C TYR A 1011 19.50 -10.36 12.07
N ALA A 1012 19.40 -11.14 13.15
CA ALA A 1012 18.84 -10.69 14.41
C ALA A 1012 19.63 -9.51 15.01
N ARG A 1013 20.96 -9.54 14.94
CA ARG A 1013 21.83 -8.45 15.43
C ARG A 1013 21.65 -7.17 14.60
N GLU A 1014 21.61 -7.30 13.28
CA GLU A 1014 21.40 -6.17 12.40
C GLU A 1014 20.02 -5.53 12.63
N CYS A 1015 19.00 -6.34 12.90
CA CYS A 1015 17.68 -5.88 13.28
C CYS A 1015 17.69 -5.08 14.60
N THR A 1016 18.36 -5.61 15.64
CA THR A 1016 18.51 -4.91 16.93
C THR A 1016 19.26 -3.59 16.80
N ARG A 1017 20.24 -3.50 15.90
CA ARG A 1017 20.97 -2.26 15.62
C ARG A 1017 20.06 -1.15 15.07
N LEU A 1018 19.01 -1.50 14.36
CA LEU A 1018 18.00 -0.57 13.85
C LEU A 1018 16.80 -0.38 14.81
N GLY A 1019 16.98 -0.77 16.08
CA GLY A 1019 15.97 -0.62 17.13
C GLY A 1019 14.74 -1.49 16.91
N ALA A 1020 14.85 -2.64 16.23
CA ALA A 1020 13.80 -3.67 16.16
C ALA A 1020 14.20 -4.92 16.93
N GLU A 1021 13.24 -5.60 17.54
CA GLU A 1021 13.51 -6.76 18.40
C GLU A 1021 13.14 -8.09 17.72
N ALA A 1022 14.14 -8.98 17.61
CA ALA A 1022 13.92 -10.36 17.22
C ALA A 1022 13.69 -11.22 18.47
N VAL A 1023 12.43 -11.48 18.84
CA VAL A 1023 12.09 -12.21 20.07
C VAL A 1023 11.87 -13.70 19.77
N GLY A 1024 12.51 -14.59 20.53
CA GLY A 1024 12.26 -16.04 20.45
C GLY A 1024 12.76 -16.74 19.17
N TRP A 1025 13.47 -16.03 18.27
CA TRP A 1025 13.92 -16.57 16.98
C TRP A 1025 14.82 -17.80 17.11
N ALA A 1026 15.65 -17.87 18.15
CA ALA A 1026 16.61 -18.95 18.34
C ALA A 1026 15.93 -20.30 18.56
N ARG A 1027 14.78 -20.32 19.25
CA ARG A 1027 13.97 -21.54 19.40
C ARG A 1027 13.18 -21.84 18.12
N ALA A 1028 12.56 -20.80 17.52
CA ALA A 1028 11.79 -20.95 16.28
C ALA A 1028 12.61 -21.52 15.12
N ALA A 1029 13.87 -21.09 14.99
CA ALA A 1029 14.81 -21.57 13.97
C ALA A 1029 15.59 -22.83 14.38
N TRP A 1030 15.27 -23.45 15.52
CA TRP A 1030 15.96 -24.64 16.06
C TRP A 1030 17.47 -24.44 16.30
N CYS A 1031 17.86 -23.21 16.62
CA CYS A 1031 19.20 -22.86 17.05
C CYS A 1031 19.44 -23.19 18.52
N GLU A 1032 18.35 -23.29 19.30
CA GLU A 1032 18.28 -23.78 20.67
C GLU A 1032 17.27 -24.94 20.77
N GLY A 1033 17.47 -25.90 21.69
CA GLY A 1033 16.57 -27.06 21.88
C GLY A 1033 16.74 -28.22 20.89
N PRO A 1034 16.11 -29.40 21.11
CA PRO A 1034 16.32 -30.60 20.29
C PRO A 1034 15.89 -30.38 18.82
N PRO A 1035 16.64 -30.90 17.82
CA PRO A 1035 16.28 -30.76 16.42
C PRO A 1035 15.01 -31.59 16.08
N PRO A 1036 14.22 -31.19 15.08
CA PRO A 1036 12.99 -31.90 14.75
C PRO A 1036 13.27 -33.32 14.18
N PRO A 1037 12.33 -34.29 14.31
CA PRO A 1037 12.56 -35.71 14.00
C PRO A 1037 13.03 -35.99 12.57
N TRP A 1038 12.60 -35.18 11.60
CA TRP A 1038 13.01 -35.28 10.20
C TRP A 1038 14.45 -34.82 9.93
N LEU A 1039 15.07 -34.10 10.87
CA LEU A 1039 16.49 -33.73 10.87
C LEU A 1039 17.38 -34.80 11.52
N ALA A 1040 16.82 -35.67 12.36
CA ALA A 1040 17.54 -36.63 13.19
C ALA A 1040 17.84 -37.98 12.52
N ARG A 1041 17.33 -38.25 11.30
CA ARG A 1041 17.61 -39.50 10.58
C ARG A 1041 18.99 -39.47 9.90
N ALA A 1042 20.03 -39.83 10.64
CA ALA A 1042 21.31 -40.27 10.10
C ALA A 1042 21.73 -41.60 10.76
N ARG A 1043 21.73 -42.67 9.94
CA ARG A 1043 22.30 -44.02 10.13
C ARG A 1043 21.92 -44.80 11.41
N LYS A 1044 20.93 -45.68 11.29
CA LYS A 1044 20.96 -46.97 12.01
C LYS A 1044 22.02 -47.84 11.32
N ALA A 1045 23.21 -47.94 11.90
CA ALA A 1045 24.08 -49.08 11.64
C ALA A 1045 23.51 -50.27 12.41
N PHE A 1046 23.29 -51.38 11.72
CA PHE A 1046 22.93 -52.66 12.34
C PHE A 1046 24.01 -53.06 13.36
N PRO A 1047 23.66 -53.41 14.61
CA PRO A 1047 24.61 -54.08 15.49
C PRO A 1047 24.72 -55.54 15.03
N ARG A 1048 25.95 -55.96 14.67
CA ARG A 1048 26.31 -57.37 14.56
C ARG A 1048 26.21 -57.99 15.96
N ALA A 1049 25.46 -59.08 16.05
CA ALA A 1049 25.32 -59.87 17.25
C ALA A 1049 26.67 -60.48 17.67
N SER A 1050 27.01 -60.36 18.95
CA SER A 1050 27.86 -61.31 19.66
C SER A 1050 27.34 -61.47 21.10
N ARG A 1051 27.50 -62.70 21.60
CA ARG A 1051 26.72 -63.40 22.63
C ARG A 1051 27.03 -63.01 24.09
N PRO A 1052 26.20 -63.47 25.07
CA PRO A 1052 26.07 -62.90 26.40
C PRO A 1052 26.90 -63.63 27.48
N THR A 1053 27.24 -62.93 28.56
CA THR A 1053 27.52 -63.55 29.88
C THR A 1053 26.82 -62.78 31.00
N LYS A 1054 26.03 -63.56 31.76
CA LYS A 1054 25.19 -63.19 32.91
C LYS A 1054 26.02 -62.95 34.17
N LYS A 1055 25.44 -62.19 35.13
CA LYS A 1055 25.21 -62.50 36.57
C LYS A 1055 25.18 -61.17 37.37
N THR A 1056 24.34 -60.90 38.36
CA THR A 1056 23.16 -61.55 38.99
C THR A 1056 22.48 -60.52 39.91
N TYR A 1057 21.15 -60.66 40.04
CA TYR A 1057 20.21 -60.33 41.12
C TYR A 1057 20.62 -59.68 42.47
N LEU A 1058 19.63 -58.91 42.98
CA LEU A 1058 19.12 -58.72 44.37
C LEU A 1058 19.48 -57.46 45.18
N ASP A 1059 18.41 -56.64 45.32
CA ASP A 1059 17.82 -55.99 46.50
C ASP A 1059 18.49 -54.85 47.32
N PRO A 1060 17.67 -53.89 47.84
CA PRO A 1060 18.10 -52.67 48.50
C PRO A 1060 17.92 -52.69 50.03
N ALA A 1061 18.84 -52.06 50.75
CA ALA A 1061 18.72 -51.55 52.13
C ALA A 1061 20.12 -51.04 52.54
N VAL A 1062 20.39 -50.02 53.35
CA VAL A 1062 19.62 -49.11 54.20
C VAL A 1062 20.64 -48.07 54.72
N VAL A 1063 20.22 -46.80 54.80
CA VAL A 1063 20.64 -45.73 55.74
C VAL A 1063 22.10 -45.23 55.78
N PRO A 1064 22.30 -43.89 55.60
CA PRO A 1064 23.48 -43.17 56.08
C PRO A 1064 23.10 -42.12 57.14
N LYS A 1065 23.75 -42.12 58.31
CA LYS A 1065 23.78 -41.00 59.29
C LYS A 1065 24.82 -41.31 60.41
N PRO A 1066 25.27 -40.34 61.23
CA PRO A 1066 25.83 -39.01 60.91
C PRO A 1066 26.95 -38.58 61.92
N ASN A 1067 27.53 -37.38 61.76
CA ASN A 1067 27.87 -36.49 62.90
C ASN A 1067 28.17 -35.09 62.34
N ASN A 1068 27.28 -34.08 62.56
CA ASN A 1068 27.15 -33.18 63.73
C ASN A 1068 28.25 -32.12 63.76
N ASN A 1069 28.04 -30.82 63.96
CA ASN A 1069 26.99 -30.01 64.62
C ASN A 1069 27.31 -28.53 64.20
N ARG A 1070 26.44 -27.49 64.15
CA ARG A 1070 25.50 -26.98 65.15
C ARG A 1070 24.73 -25.74 64.57
N THR A 1071 23.40 -25.73 64.81
CA THR A 1071 22.51 -24.65 65.31
C THR A 1071 21.87 -23.52 64.43
N ARG A 1072 20.52 -23.52 64.55
CA ARG A 1072 19.32 -22.70 64.15
C ARG A 1072 19.23 -21.24 64.73
N PRO A 1073 18.10 -20.46 64.62
CA PRO A 1073 17.07 -20.14 63.57
C PRO A 1073 16.69 -18.58 63.56
N PRO A 1074 15.50 -18.05 63.12
CA PRO A 1074 14.81 -17.97 61.79
C PRO A 1074 14.46 -16.48 61.36
N PRO A 1075 13.36 -16.12 60.60
CA PRO A 1075 13.34 -15.19 59.42
C PRO A 1075 12.67 -13.79 59.71
N PRO A 1076 12.48 -12.76 58.81
CA PRO A 1076 11.61 -12.70 57.58
C PRO A 1076 12.09 -11.74 56.41
N ILE A 1077 11.63 -11.88 55.15
CA ILE A 1077 10.66 -11.06 54.33
C ILE A 1077 11.09 -9.57 54.13
N LEU A 1078 11.24 -8.95 52.93
CA LEU A 1078 10.20 -8.47 51.97
C LEU A 1078 10.79 -7.82 50.69
N HIS A 1079 9.97 -7.92 49.62
CA HIS A 1079 9.96 -7.29 48.29
C HIS A 1079 10.81 -7.83 47.14
#